data_AF-A0A255TEV9-F1
#
_entry.id   AF-A0A255TEV9-F1
#
_cell.length_a   1.000
_cell.length_b   1.000
_cell.length_c   1.000
_cell.angle_alpha   90.00
_cell.angle_beta   90.00
_cell.angle_gamma   90.00
#
_symmetry.space_group_name_H-M   'P 1'
#
loop_
_entity.id
_entity.type
_entity.pdbx_description
1 polymer ?
#
loop_
_entity_poly.entity_id
_entity_poly.type
_entity_poly.pdbx_seq_one_letter_code
_entity_poly.pdbx_strand_id
1 'polypeptide(L)'
;MQKKDSIIYEVANIENLILAWRKVEQSFHHGNVWFDEIEISKFKFLLIDNVRRIRQDLLNGTYKQKPLLPAPFPKGNDVEGNLQVRQSFLVSVEDQVVWMAVVNVIGPVFEREMPAWSYGNRLNNKVWKEDGKWKIGDVMKSSTRIYRPWNRSWPLYRKQLAASLKCMAFANIKDIPALTEEEQQIADENNSIQGEKSYLKLPYLEKNYFDIKADKEKGGLYWAGIDLEKFYQYATMQEISGIICDYYSDDEDFCRLIEVLSDFKIDTLNYSQKDLEKIQLEKTFLGLPTGLAVAGFLANVFLLDVDKKIVAKLEGNKTVIHFRYVDDHVFVSTSPIELYRWIKEYDELIKKKGVKINFDKLEPKELSKDIFVQELSDNEIEEKMKKASLDPFYPSPLITETLQKVSEISGLNLDLLSDKEFDMVFKDLQMLMVADIPEQEIKKNTRVSFACSMLTRMVADWDCDLEKVYELRKQWIDRVKVYEKNLSDKERKEQSQKIDSMYQLAFSNGTIDRFDELIAQIKGLPLDLTPTTVLKDVINNGSVKSNSKKEKIYRLLTKAIMEIPDKSKIWLRAFDYCTYNIPEKIIDLYKLLRHIENEKKLHPLGCEYLYAMLHLRMAHNLVKAISRLLEDHYITPTQKRNDRSFIESVLKIKPKESEHYIVIDSLAILNTTKLLYKAFVNKLNLLKIEIKGDFGDDIVYHDESLPFNFWLLWGLDLINSKVPTSDMKIKTVFGQYFNKICPEKSFFLPLICRCLMDFKEADFEKIHFANPPYSLPKDFNSFEFFYVISKLPEAKSFGENFEGYDNFKTQTKPDDCSKNTTISVWLDFLNGELLKNENFRLDVRFSELMASKIALAISEAANKKLCDGKKIKIHPLSVTISTKKRDKKFSEYGSWHYWRDNSVHAEIKDKTYIDDTCYCYTDKVLGNVLRSEEALLYAIGLLFLQLLTKQKVLPWIFYRPEFGFEWDSVLLRILYDGAISTKNYLIVRSCLSAYNREILKMLHDNTGENDIPPLYGVKCLGLQDLIKELRDSVSILEDNLVSVANEESRQLTEISLY
;
A
#
# COMPACT_ATOMS: atom_id res chain seq x y z
N MET A 1 -10.95 -44.45 -6.00
CA MET A 1 -11.15 -43.05 -5.57
C MET A 1 -9.81 -42.52 -5.12
N GLN A 2 -9.18 -41.63 -5.90
CA GLN A 2 -8.02 -40.89 -5.40
C GLN A 2 -8.51 -40.00 -4.25
N LYS A 3 -7.86 -40.11 -3.08
CA LYS A 3 -8.12 -39.22 -1.94
C LYS A 3 -7.89 -37.81 -2.47
N LYS A 4 -8.94 -36.97 -2.49
CA LYS A 4 -8.78 -35.56 -2.85
C LYS A 4 -7.86 -34.96 -1.80
N ASP A 5 -6.73 -34.40 -2.20
CA ASP A 5 -5.80 -33.78 -1.26
C ASP A 5 -6.53 -32.65 -0.52
N SER A 6 -6.32 -32.55 0.80
CA SER A 6 -6.95 -31.52 1.63
C SER A 6 -6.61 -30.12 1.08
N ILE A 7 -7.59 -29.21 1.06
CA ILE A 7 -7.38 -27.83 0.64
C ILE A 7 -6.44 -27.06 1.58
N ILE A 8 -6.09 -27.63 2.76
CA ILE A 8 -5.01 -27.12 3.60
C ILE A 8 -3.70 -26.98 2.83
N TYR A 9 -3.39 -27.87 1.88
CA TYR A 9 -2.18 -27.74 1.08
C TYR A 9 -2.17 -26.46 0.22
N GLU A 10 -3.34 -26.00 -0.23
CA GLU A 10 -3.51 -24.72 -0.92
C GLU A 10 -3.42 -23.54 0.06
N VAL A 11 -4.05 -23.64 1.25
CA VAL A 11 -3.98 -22.61 2.29
C VAL A 11 -2.54 -22.40 2.74
N ALA A 12 -1.83 -23.48 3.07
CA ALA A 12 -0.45 -23.49 3.55
C ALA A 12 0.59 -23.29 2.44
N ASN A 13 0.17 -23.08 1.18
CA ASN A 13 1.09 -22.77 0.09
C ASN A 13 1.87 -21.48 0.41
N ILE A 14 3.20 -21.48 0.22
CA ILE A 14 4.05 -20.33 0.57
C ILE A 14 3.70 -19.08 -0.25
N GLU A 15 3.38 -19.23 -1.54
CA GLU A 15 2.92 -18.11 -2.36
C GLU A 15 1.62 -17.55 -1.79
N ASN A 16 0.67 -18.42 -1.42
CA ASN A 16 -0.60 -17.98 -0.85
C ASN A 16 -0.41 -17.23 0.48
N LEU A 17 0.42 -17.74 1.39
CA LEU A 17 0.74 -17.10 2.67
C LEU A 17 1.43 -15.74 2.49
N ILE A 18 2.30 -15.60 1.48
CA ILE A 18 2.95 -14.32 1.18
C ILE A 18 1.97 -13.33 0.55
N LEU A 19 1.13 -13.76 -0.40
CA LEU A 19 0.06 -12.93 -0.96
C LEU A 19 -0.95 -12.50 0.11
N ALA A 20 -1.24 -13.39 1.06
CA ALA A 20 -2.06 -13.10 2.24
C ALA A 20 -1.41 -12.02 3.11
N TRP A 21 -0.11 -12.13 3.41
CA TRP A 21 0.65 -11.07 4.08
C TRP A 21 0.53 -9.74 3.35
N ARG A 22 0.64 -9.68 2.02
CA ARG A 22 0.53 -8.41 1.28
C ARG A 22 -0.84 -7.76 1.38
N LYS A 23 -1.90 -8.56 1.34
CA LYS A 23 -3.26 -8.08 1.60
C LYS A 23 -3.40 -7.52 3.02
N VAL A 24 -2.81 -8.20 4.00
CA VAL A 24 -2.82 -7.80 5.42
C VAL A 24 -2.00 -6.53 5.64
N GLU A 25 -0.76 -6.46 5.15
CA GLU A 25 0.12 -5.28 5.20
C GLU A 25 -0.57 -4.05 4.58
N GLN A 26 -1.18 -4.22 3.39
CA GLN A 26 -1.93 -3.15 2.74
C GLN A 26 -3.15 -2.70 3.53
N SER A 27 -3.80 -3.62 4.26
CA SER A 27 -4.96 -3.31 5.10
C SER A 27 -4.61 -2.38 6.26
N PHE A 28 -3.40 -2.50 6.82
CA PHE A 28 -2.92 -1.62 7.90
C PHE A 28 -2.73 -0.17 7.43
N HIS A 29 -2.45 0.06 6.15
CA HIS A 29 -2.34 1.41 5.59
C HIS A 29 -3.68 2.12 5.39
N HIS A 30 -4.78 1.37 5.21
CA HIS A 30 -6.10 1.91 4.86
C HIS A 30 -7.11 1.80 6.01
N GLY A 31 -6.88 0.89 6.96
CA GLY A 31 -7.71 0.61 8.11
C GLY A 31 -7.77 1.74 9.13
N ASN A 32 -8.85 1.74 9.92
CA ASN A 32 -8.99 2.64 11.08
C ASN A 32 -8.67 1.93 12.41
N VAL A 33 -8.51 0.61 12.37
CA VAL A 33 -8.34 -0.23 13.56
C VAL A 33 -6.91 -0.12 14.10
N TRP A 34 -6.76 -0.39 15.40
CA TRP A 34 -5.46 -0.44 16.05
C TRP A 34 -4.68 -1.66 15.59
N PHE A 35 -3.40 -1.44 15.29
CA PHE A 35 -2.47 -2.49 14.96
C PHE A 35 -1.17 -2.24 15.70
N ASP A 36 -0.50 -3.32 16.10
CA ASP A 36 0.83 -3.26 16.69
C ASP A 36 1.87 -3.13 15.58
N GLU A 37 2.48 -1.94 15.47
CA GLU A 37 3.51 -1.67 14.48
C GLU A 37 4.80 -2.47 14.71
N ILE A 38 5.12 -2.78 15.96
CA ILE A 38 6.28 -3.60 16.29
C ILE A 38 6.02 -5.02 15.84
N GLU A 39 4.83 -5.57 16.08
CA GLU A 39 4.44 -6.89 15.56
C GLU A 39 4.49 -6.93 14.02
N ILE A 40 3.93 -5.92 13.33
CA ILE A 40 3.99 -5.79 11.86
C ILE A 40 5.44 -5.80 11.39
N SER A 41 6.30 -4.99 12.01
CA SER A 41 7.71 -4.87 11.64
C SER A 41 8.47 -6.18 11.86
N LYS A 42 8.24 -6.84 13.01
CA LYS A 42 8.82 -8.15 13.32
C LYS A 42 8.39 -9.18 12.28
N PHE A 43 7.10 -9.22 11.93
CA PHE A 43 6.59 -10.13 10.94
C PHE A 43 7.23 -9.89 9.57
N LYS A 44 7.30 -8.63 9.13
CA LYS A 44 7.93 -8.20 7.87
C LYS A 44 9.42 -8.51 7.79
N PHE A 45 10.16 -8.33 8.89
CA PHE A 45 11.61 -8.58 8.93
C PHE A 45 11.95 -10.06 8.89
N LEU A 46 11.05 -10.91 9.39
CA LEU A 46 11.19 -12.37 9.40
C LEU A 46 10.15 -13.05 8.49
N LEU A 47 9.70 -12.38 7.41
CA LEU A 47 8.58 -12.83 6.59
C LEU A 47 8.72 -14.29 6.12
N ILE A 48 9.88 -14.63 5.57
CA ILE A 48 10.15 -15.97 5.04
C ILE A 48 10.16 -17.03 6.16
N ASP A 49 10.78 -16.70 7.29
CA ASP A 49 10.88 -17.62 8.44
C ASP A 49 9.50 -17.84 9.08
N ASN A 50 8.72 -16.78 9.23
CA ASN A 50 7.33 -16.85 9.71
C ASN A 50 6.45 -17.67 8.78
N VAL A 51 6.51 -17.44 7.47
CA VAL A 51 5.69 -18.19 6.50
C VAL A 51 6.07 -19.68 6.47
N ARG A 52 7.35 -20.02 6.55
CA ARG A 52 7.81 -21.41 6.65
C ARG A 52 7.31 -22.08 7.92
N ARG A 53 7.41 -21.40 9.06
CA ARG A 53 6.90 -21.90 10.34
C ARG A 53 5.38 -22.10 10.29
N ILE A 54 4.63 -21.08 9.89
CA ILE A 54 3.16 -21.15 9.75
C ILE A 54 2.76 -22.30 8.84
N ARG A 55 3.43 -22.47 7.69
CA ARG A 55 3.17 -23.61 6.80
C ARG A 55 3.33 -24.94 7.53
N GLN A 56 4.42 -25.14 8.28
CA GLN A 56 4.63 -26.37 9.04
C GLN A 56 3.55 -26.56 10.11
N ASP A 57 3.20 -25.49 10.82
CA ASP A 57 2.16 -25.53 11.86
C ASP A 57 0.79 -25.89 11.27
N LEU A 58 0.45 -25.38 10.08
CA LEU A 58 -0.79 -25.71 9.37
C LEU A 58 -0.79 -27.16 8.87
N LEU A 59 0.30 -27.61 8.24
CA LEU A 59 0.40 -28.97 7.70
C LEU A 59 0.44 -30.05 8.79
N ASN A 60 1.00 -29.74 9.96
CA ASN A 60 1.06 -30.65 11.10
C ASN A 60 -0.20 -30.57 11.99
N GLY A 61 -1.13 -29.65 11.72
CA GLY A 61 -2.30 -29.41 12.57
C GLY A 61 -1.96 -28.88 13.96
N THR A 62 -0.80 -28.24 14.13
CA THR A 62 -0.31 -27.70 15.42
C THR A 62 -0.50 -26.19 15.56
N TYR A 63 -1.03 -25.52 14.54
CA TYR A 63 -1.34 -24.09 14.58
C TYR A 63 -2.28 -23.76 15.74
N LYS A 64 -2.00 -22.66 16.44
CA LYS A 64 -2.85 -22.15 17.54
C LYS A 64 -3.11 -20.68 17.35
N GLN A 65 -4.38 -20.32 17.41
CA GLN A 65 -4.81 -18.93 17.40
C GLN A 65 -4.35 -18.20 18.67
N LYS A 66 -3.88 -16.95 18.51
CA LYS A 66 -3.48 -16.10 19.63
C LYS A 66 -4.70 -15.36 20.20
N PRO A 67 -4.68 -14.97 21.48
CA PRO A 67 -5.80 -14.22 22.07
C PRO A 67 -5.95 -12.83 21.44
N LEU A 68 -7.18 -12.35 21.39
CA LEU A 68 -7.57 -11.00 21.05
C LEU A 68 -7.26 -10.04 22.21
N LEU A 69 -6.72 -8.87 21.88
CA LEU A 69 -6.52 -7.80 22.85
C LEU A 69 -7.57 -6.69 22.66
N PRO A 70 -8.27 -6.22 23.71
CA PRO A 70 -9.25 -5.15 23.61
C PRO A 70 -8.65 -3.83 23.13
N ALA A 71 -9.16 -3.27 22.04
CA ALA A 71 -8.74 -1.97 21.51
C ALA A 71 -9.92 -1.00 21.45
N PRO A 72 -10.29 -0.31 22.54
CA PRO A 72 -11.46 0.56 22.60
C PRO A 72 -11.43 1.67 21.55
N PHE A 73 -12.18 1.50 20.46
CA PHE A 73 -12.15 2.44 19.35
C PHE A 73 -13.06 3.65 19.65
N PRO A 74 -12.62 4.90 19.34
CA PRO A 74 -13.42 6.09 19.57
C PRO A 74 -14.80 6.02 18.90
N LYS A 75 -15.85 6.36 19.64
CA LYS A 75 -17.22 6.41 19.13
C LYS A 75 -17.90 7.67 19.66
N GLY A 76 -18.67 8.35 18.80
CA GLY A 76 -19.54 9.44 19.23
C GLY A 76 -20.59 8.98 20.24
N ASN A 77 -21.22 9.95 20.91
CA ASN A 77 -22.24 9.70 21.91
C ASN A 77 -23.45 8.97 21.31
N ASP A 78 -24.20 8.25 22.15
CA ASP A 78 -25.50 7.74 21.73
C ASP A 78 -26.57 8.82 21.65
N VAL A 79 -27.78 8.40 21.26
CA VAL A 79 -28.96 9.27 21.11
C VAL A 79 -29.34 9.96 22.43
N GLU A 80 -29.01 9.34 23.57
CA GLU A 80 -29.26 9.86 24.92
C GLU A 80 -28.12 10.78 25.41
N GLY A 81 -27.04 10.91 24.64
CA GLY A 81 -25.89 11.73 24.97
C GLY A 81 -24.83 11.04 25.84
N ASN A 82 -24.95 9.74 26.11
CA ASN A 82 -23.97 9.00 26.89
C ASN A 82 -22.70 8.73 26.10
N LEU A 83 -21.56 8.77 26.80
CA LEU A 83 -20.25 8.45 26.23
C LEU A 83 -20.13 6.96 25.95
N GLN A 84 -19.64 6.63 24.76
CA GLN A 84 -19.47 5.24 24.34
C GLN A 84 -18.09 5.01 23.72
N VAL A 85 -17.67 3.75 23.71
CA VAL A 85 -16.60 3.25 22.85
C VAL A 85 -17.12 2.12 21.99
N ARG A 86 -16.49 1.94 20.83
CA ARG A 86 -16.75 0.80 19.97
C ARG A 86 -15.82 -0.34 20.39
N GLN A 87 -16.41 -1.50 20.65
CA GLN A 87 -15.66 -2.73 20.78
C GLN A 87 -14.87 -2.99 19.50
N SER A 88 -13.56 -3.09 19.65
CA SER A 88 -12.60 -3.43 18.59
C SER A 88 -11.48 -4.20 19.24
N PHE A 89 -10.77 -4.98 18.44
CA PHE A 89 -9.71 -5.86 18.88
C PHE A 89 -8.44 -5.63 18.07
N LEU A 90 -7.30 -5.78 18.74
CA LEU A 90 -6.05 -6.08 18.09
C LEU A 90 -6.01 -7.61 17.88
N VAL A 91 -5.96 -8.00 16.60
CA VAL A 91 -5.77 -9.39 16.17
C VAL A 91 -4.31 -9.52 15.75
N SER A 92 -3.65 -10.61 16.19
CA SER A 92 -2.25 -10.85 15.87
C SER A 92 -2.01 -10.85 14.37
N VAL A 93 -0.87 -10.30 13.94
CA VAL A 93 -0.50 -10.23 12.51
C VAL A 93 -0.48 -11.62 11.88
N GLU A 94 -0.03 -12.62 12.62
CA GLU A 94 0.00 -14.01 12.17
C GLU A 94 -1.39 -14.57 11.90
N ASP A 95 -2.34 -14.40 12.83
CA ASP A 95 -3.73 -14.85 12.66
C ASP A 95 -4.42 -14.14 11.49
N GLN A 96 -4.11 -12.86 11.27
CA GLN A 96 -4.60 -12.10 10.11
C GLN A 96 -4.12 -12.75 8.80
N VAL A 97 -2.85 -13.16 8.73
CA VAL A 97 -2.27 -13.80 7.55
C VAL A 97 -2.90 -15.16 7.30
N VAL A 98 -3.10 -15.98 8.33
CA VAL A 98 -3.71 -17.31 8.17
C VAL A 98 -5.16 -17.20 7.73
N TRP A 99 -5.97 -16.34 8.36
CA TRP A 99 -7.35 -16.09 7.92
C TRP A 99 -7.41 -15.56 6.48
N MET A 100 -6.50 -14.66 6.10
CA MET A 100 -6.42 -14.16 4.73
C MET A 100 -6.02 -15.26 3.73
N ALA A 101 -5.11 -16.16 4.11
CA ALA A 101 -4.72 -17.31 3.30
C ALA A 101 -5.89 -18.29 3.08
N VAL A 102 -6.73 -18.50 4.12
CA VAL A 102 -7.99 -19.24 3.99
C VAL A 102 -8.92 -18.56 2.99
N VAL A 103 -9.17 -17.25 3.15
CA VAL A 103 -10.08 -16.49 2.28
C VAL A 103 -9.57 -16.39 0.84
N ASN A 104 -8.25 -16.39 0.60
CA ASN A 104 -7.71 -16.48 -0.76
C ASN A 104 -8.13 -17.78 -1.47
N VAL A 105 -8.33 -18.87 -0.73
CA VAL A 105 -8.72 -20.19 -1.27
C VAL A 105 -10.23 -20.32 -1.36
N ILE A 106 -10.96 -20.07 -0.27
CA ILE A 106 -12.42 -20.27 -0.23
C ILE A 106 -13.21 -19.09 -0.80
N GLY A 107 -12.61 -17.90 -0.84
CA GLY A 107 -13.25 -16.64 -1.22
C GLY A 107 -13.93 -16.67 -2.59
N PRO A 108 -13.26 -17.14 -3.67
CA PRO A 108 -13.88 -17.24 -4.98
C PRO A 108 -15.14 -18.11 -5.02
N VAL A 109 -15.19 -19.19 -4.21
CA VAL A 109 -16.35 -20.08 -4.13
C VAL A 109 -17.54 -19.34 -3.51
N PHE A 110 -17.36 -18.79 -2.31
CA PHE A 110 -18.43 -18.08 -1.61
C PHE A 110 -18.84 -16.76 -2.30
N GLU A 111 -17.93 -16.07 -2.99
CA GLU A 111 -18.25 -14.85 -3.75
C GLU A 111 -19.24 -15.11 -4.89
N ARG A 112 -19.24 -16.32 -5.48
CA ARG A 112 -20.18 -16.76 -6.51
C ARG A 112 -21.56 -17.11 -5.95
N GLU A 113 -21.62 -17.53 -4.69
CA GLU A 113 -22.87 -17.84 -3.99
C GLU A 113 -23.60 -16.57 -3.50
N MET A 114 -22.90 -15.44 -3.40
CA MET A 114 -23.49 -14.18 -2.93
C MET A 114 -24.34 -13.52 -4.02
N PRO A 115 -25.58 -13.08 -3.70
CA PRO A 115 -26.48 -12.51 -4.70
C PRO A 115 -25.97 -11.17 -5.27
N ALA A 116 -26.38 -10.84 -6.49
CA ALA A 116 -26.01 -9.61 -7.18
C ALA A 116 -26.43 -8.32 -6.43
N TRP A 117 -27.47 -8.40 -5.61
CA TRP A 117 -27.98 -7.28 -4.81
C TRP A 117 -27.21 -7.04 -3.48
N SER A 118 -26.11 -7.77 -3.25
CA SER A 118 -25.18 -7.60 -2.11
C SER A 118 -23.86 -6.96 -2.54
N TYR A 119 -23.49 -5.81 -1.95
CA TYR A 119 -22.34 -5.01 -2.41
C TYR A 119 -21.24 -4.81 -1.35
N GLY A 120 -21.62 -4.62 -0.10
CA GLY A 120 -20.69 -4.29 0.97
C GLY A 120 -19.72 -5.44 1.27
N ASN A 121 -18.43 -5.10 1.45
CA ASN A 121 -17.36 -6.07 1.75
C ASN A 121 -17.29 -7.29 0.81
N ARG A 122 -17.72 -7.14 -0.44
CA ARG A 122 -17.50 -8.13 -1.51
C ARG A 122 -16.02 -8.18 -1.89
N LEU A 123 -15.53 -9.35 -2.30
CA LEU A 123 -14.12 -9.53 -2.65
C LEU A 123 -13.76 -8.74 -3.91
N ASN A 124 -12.50 -8.28 -3.98
CA ASN A 124 -12.02 -7.48 -5.09
C ASN A 124 -11.89 -8.30 -6.38
N ASN A 125 -12.80 -8.09 -7.32
CA ASN A 125 -12.69 -8.60 -8.69
C ASN A 125 -12.07 -7.56 -9.63
N LYS A 126 -11.31 -8.03 -10.62
CA LYS A 126 -10.74 -7.16 -11.66
C LYS A 126 -11.82 -6.72 -12.63
N VAL A 127 -11.75 -5.47 -13.07
CA VAL A 127 -12.64 -4.90 -14.08
C VAL A 127 -11.84 -4.11 -15.08
N TRP A 128 -12.12 -4.31 -16.36
CA TRP A 128 -11.50 -3.61 -17.48
C TRP A 128 -12.53 -3.33 -18.57
N LYS A 129 -12.21 -2.46 -19.52
CA LYS A 129 -13.02 -2.27 -20.73
C LYS A 129 -12.37 -2.99 -21.90
N GLU A 130 -13.19 -3.66 -22.70
CA GLU A 130 -12.81 -4.27 -23.97
C GLU A 130 -13.89 -3.93 -25.00
N ASP A 131 -13.49 -3.37 -26.15
CA ASP A 131 -14.40 -2.86 -27.18
C ASP A 131 -15.50 -1.92 -26.65
N GLY A 132 -15.15 -1.08 -25.68
CA GLY A 132 -16.07 -0.14 -25.04
C GLY A 132 -17.00 -0.75 -23.98
N LYS A 133 -17.03 -2.08 -23.82
CA LYS A 133 -17.86 -2.78 -22.83
C LYS A 133 -17.06 -3.14 -21.59
N TRP A 134 -17.66 -2.99 -20.41
CA TRP A 134 -17.05 -3.44 -19.16
C TRP A 134 -17.05 -4.97 -19.06
N LYS A 135 -15.89 -5.54 -18.76
CA LYS A 135 -15.74 -6.94 -18.36
C LYS A 135 -15.32 -7.02 -16.90
N ILE A 136 -15.86 -8.01 -16.20
CA ILE A 136 -15.57 -8.31 -14.80
C ILE A 136 -14.89 -9.67 -14.76
N GLY A 137 -13.67 -9.76 -14.25
CA GLY A 137 -12.94 -11.02 -14.08
C GLY A 137 -13.20 -11.68 -12.73
N ASP A 138 -12.52 -12.79 -12.48
CA ASP A 138 -12.56 -13.48 -11.18
C ASP A 138 -11.83 -12.70 -10.07
N VAL A 139 -11.97 -13.20 -8.84
CA VAL A 139 -11.24 -12.71 -7.66
C VAL A 139 -9.78 -13.17 -7.76
N MET A 140 -8.86 -12.21 -7.83
CA MET A 140 -7.42 -12.50 -7.93
C MET A 140 -6.76 -12.63 -6.55
N LYS A 141 -6.03 -13.72 -6.33
CA LYS A 141 -5.19 -13.93 -5.13
C LYS A 141 -4.04 -12.92 -5.09
N SER A 142 -3.48 -12.57 -6.25
CA SER A 142 -2.35 -11.64 -6.42
C SER A 142 -2.69 -10.16 -6.18
N SER A 143 -3.97 -9.79 -6.08
CA SER A 143 -4.41 -8.44 -5.73
C SER A 143 -4.03 -8.07 -4.30
N THR A 144 -3.38 -6.93 -4.06
CA THR A 144 -3.14 -6.41 -2.69
C THR A 144 -4.40 -5.90 -2.00
N ARG A 145 -5.51 -5.74 -2.75
CA ARG A 145 -6.82 -5.36 -2.19
C ARG A 145 -7.64 -6.58 -1.84
N ILE A 146 -8.18 -6.59 -0.63
CA ILE A 146 -9.11 -7.61 -0.12
C ILE A 146 -10.50 -7.38 -0.71
N TYR A 147 -11.05 -6.18 -0.49
CA TYR A 147 -12.42 -5.81 -0.87
C TYR A 147 -12.47 -4.91 -2.10
N ARG A 148 -13.63 -4.89 -2.76
CA ARG A 148 -13.93 -3.90 -3.81
C ARG A 148 -13.75 -2.48 -3.24
N PRO A 149 -13.05 -1.58 -3.94
CA PRO A 149 -12.87 -0.20 -3.48
C PRO A 149 -14.21 0.49 -3.22
N TRP A 150 -14.29 1.27 -2.15
CA TRP A 150 -15.52 2.00 -1.79
C TRP A 150 -15.99 2.92 -2.93
N ASN A 151 -15.06 3.65 -3.56
CA ASN A 151 -15.33 4.55 -4.70
C ASN A 151 -15.82 3.84 -5.98
N ARG A 152 -15.80 2.51 -6.00
CA ARG A 152 -16.42 1.70 -7.05
C ARG A 152 -17.70 1.05 -6.56
N SER A 153 -17.63 0.36 -5.41
CA SER A 153 -18.73 -0.45 -4.90
C SER A 153 -19.94 0.38 -4.46
N TRP A 154 -19.71 1.52 -3.80
CA TRP A 154 -20.79 2.37 -3.30
C TRP A 154 -21.53 3.12 -4.42
N PRO A 155 -20.83 3.76 -5.39
CA PRO A 155 -21.52 4.35 -6.54
C PRO A 155 -22.28 3.33 -7.39
N LEU A 156 -21.69 2.14 -7.62
CA LEU A 156 -22.37 1.08 -8.37
C LEU A 156 -23.67 0.65 -7.68
N TYR A 157 -23.63 0.41 -6.37
CA TYR A 157 -24.81 0.11 -5.55
C TYR A 157 -25.91 1.16 -5.74
N ARG A 158 -25.58 2.45 -5.60
CA ARG A 158 -26.57 3.53 -5.70
C ARG A 158 -27.15 3.69 -7.11
N LYS A 159 -26.31 3.59 -8.14
CA LYS A 159 -26.73 3.67 -9.54
C LYS A 159 -27.65 2.51 -9.93
N GLN A 160 -27.31 1.28 -9.54
CA GLN A 160 -28.15 0.11 -9.80
C GLN A 160 -29.45 0.13 -8.99
N LEU A 161 -29.43 0.63 -7.74
CA LEU A 161 -30.64 0.87 -6.97
C LEU A 161 -31.54 1.87 -7.70
N ALA A 162 -31.05 3.05 -8.06
CA ALA A 162 -31.82 4.09 -8.76
C ALA A 162 -32.44 3.58 -10.07
N ALA A 163 -31.66 2.89 -10.92
CA ALA A 163 -32.16 2.29 -12.14
C ALA A 163 -33.26 1.24 -11.86
N SER A 164 -33.08 0.40 -10.84
CA SER A 164 -34.07 -0.62 -10.45
C SER A 164 -35.39 -0.01 -10.00
N LEU A 165 -35.35 1.11 -9.26
CA LEU A 165 -36.55 1.84 -8.82
C LEU A 165 -37.37 2.33 -10.02
N LYS A 166 -36.71 2.92 -11.02
CA LYS A 166 -37.38 3.39 -12.23
C LYS A 166 -37.94 2.24 -13.06
N CYS A 167 -37.19 1.15 -13.21
CA CYS A 167 -37.68 -0.07 -13.86
C CYS A 167 -38.95 -0.60 -13.18
N MET A 168 -39.01 -0.56 -11.84
CA MET A 168 -40.17 -1.01 -11.05
C MET A 168 -41.36 -0.05 -11.09
N ALA A 169 -41.11 1.26 -11.03
CA ALA A 169 -42.15 2.28 -11.03
C ALA A 169 -42.85 2.38 -12.39
N PHE A 170 -42.07 2.31 -13.47
CA PHE A 170 -42.52 2.61 -14.83
C PHE A 170 -42.72 1.39 -15.72
N ALA A 171 -42.69 0.18 -15.14
CA ALA A 171 -43.05 -1.04 -15.85
C ALA A 171 -44.41 -0.86 -16.56
N ASN A 172 -44.40 -0.74 -17.89
CA ASN A 172 -45.54 -0.64 -18.81
C ASN A 172 -46.29 0.70 -18.93
N ILE A 173 -45.69 1.82 -18.54
CA ILE A 173 -46.29 3.15 -18.82
C ILE A 173 -45.77 3.66 -20.18
N LYS A 174 -46.65 3.72 -21.19
CA LYS A 174 -46.29 4.06 -22.59
C LYS A 174 -45.77 5.48 -22.78
N ASP A 175 -46.17 6.42 -21.91
CA ASP A 175 -45.96 7.86 -22.08
C ASP A 175 -44.98 8.50 -21.06
N ILE A 176 -44.26 7.68 -20.29
CA ILE A 176 -43.26 8.17 -19.32
C ILE A 176 -41.85 8.13 -19.94
N PRO A 177 -41.00 9.14 -19.68
CA PRO A 177 -39.65 9.19 -20.25
C PRO A 177 -38.87 7.89 -20.00
N ALA A 178 -38.18 7.46 -21.05
CA ALA A 178 -37.22 6.36 -20.99
C ALA A 178 -36.22 6.58 -19.84
N LEU A 179 -35.63 5.48 -19.34
CA LEU A 179 -34.43 5.55 -18.49
C LEU A 179 -33.47 6.61 -19.06
N THR A 180 -32.82 7.38 -18.20
CA THR A 180 -31.76 8.29 -18.66
C THR A 180 -30.69 7.49 -19.42
N GLU A 181 -29.92 8.13 -20.30
CA GLU A 181 -28.87 7.43 -21.08
C GLU A 181 -27.94 6.62 -20.18
N GLU A 182 -27.58 7.16 -19.01
CA GLU A 182 -26.75 6.48 -18.02
C GLU A 182 -27.44 5.26 -17.39
N GLU A 183 -28.71 5.36 -17.05
CA GLU A 183 -29.49 4.25 -16.48
C GLU A 183 -29.75 3.15 -17.51
N GLN A 184 -30.01 3.53 -18.76
CA GLN A 184 -30.14 2.59 -19.87
C GLN A 184 -28.83 1.84 -20.09
N GLN A 185 -27.69 2.54 -20.06
CA GLN A 185 -26.38 1.91 -20.14
C GLN A 185 -26.16 0.90 -19.01
N ILE A 186 -26.52 1.23 -17.76
CA ILE A 186 -26.41 0.30 -16.61
C ILE A 186 -27.27 -0.95 -16.83
N ALA A 187 -28.50 -0.78 -17.32
CA ALA A 187 -29.39 -1.90 -17.61
C ALA A 187 -28.84 -2.77 -18.76
N ASP A 188 -28.31 -2.16 -19.83
CA ASP A 188 -27.73 -2.88 -20.97
C ASP A 188 -26.46 -3.63 -20.56
N GLU A 189 -25.59 -3.01 -19.75
CA GLU A 189 -24.43 -3.67 -19.15
C GLU A 189 -24.84 -4.87 -18.29
N ASN A 190 -25.86 -4.73 -17.44
CA ASN A 190 -26.40 -5.84 -16.65
C ASN A 190 -26.92 -6.99 -17.53
N ASN A 191 -27.69 -6.66 -18.58
CA ASN A 191 -28.26 -7.64 -19.49
C ASN A 191 -27.20 -8.32 -20.39
N SER A 192 -26.00 -7.74 -20.50
CA SER A 192 -24.87 -8.36 -21.19
C SER A 192 -24.18 -9.46 -20.38
N ILE A 193 -24.44 -9.55 -19.06
CA ILE A 193 -23.88 -10.59 -18.17
C ILE A 193 -24.57 -11.92 -18.46
N GLN A 194 -23.80 -12.95 -18.84
CA GLN A 194 -24.27 -14.29 -19.18
C GLN A 194 -23.29 -15.37 -18.70
N GLY A 195 -23.70 -16.64 -18.78
CA GLY A 195 -22.85 -17.80 -18.46
C GLY A 195 -22.54 -17.95 -16.97
N GLU A 196 -21.31 -18.31 -16.64
CA GLU A 196 -20.87 -18.57 -15.25
C GLU A 196 -20.92 -17.33 -14.34
N LYS A 197 -21.11 -16.13 -14.92
CA LYS A 197 -21.21 -14.86 -14.20
C LYS A 197 -22.63 -14.40 -13.91
N SER A 198 -23.63 -15.23 -14.18
CA SER A 198 -25.03 -14.90 -13.90
C SER A 198 -25.30 -14.53 -12.44
N TYR A 199 -24.46 -14.97 -11.48
CA TYR A 199 -24.55 -14.54 -10.07
C TYR A 199 -24.30 -13.03 -9.84
N LEU A 200 -23.64 -12.34 -10.79
CA LEU A 200 -23.45 -10.89 -10.78
C LEU A 200 -24.59 -10.12 -11.46
N LYS A 201 -25.48 -10.83 -12.16
CA LYS A 201 -26.60 -10.24 -12.89
C LYS A 201 -27.69 -9.86 -11.91
N LEU A 202 -28.04 -8.58 -11.87
CA LEU A 202 -29.11 -8.07 -11.03
C LEU A 202 -30.47 -8.35 -11.69
N PRO A 203 -31.35 -9.14 -11.05
CA PRO A 203 -32.63 -9.52 -11.65
C PRO A 203 -33.54 -8.32 -11.93
N TYR A 204 -33.49 -7.28 -11.09
CA TYR A 204 -34.34 -6.10 -11.16
C TYR A 204 -34.17 -5.28 -12.45
N LEU A 205 -33.04 -5.42 -13.15
CA LEU A 205 -32.73 -4.71 -14.40
C LEU A 205 -32.99 -5.57 -15.65
N GLU A 206 -33.50 -6.78 -15.48
CA GLU A 206 -33.87 -7.64 -16.60
C GLU A 206 -35.17 -7.18 -17.24
N LYS A 207 -35.25 -7.33 -18.56
CA LYS A 207 -36.48 -7.02 -19.30
C LYS A 207 -37.63 -7.87 -18.76
N ASN A 208 -38.74 -7.21 -18.44
CA ASN A 208 -39.97 -7.83 -17.93
C ASN A 208 -39.83 -8.54 -16.57
N TYR A 209 -38.86 -8.16 -15.73
CA TYR A 209 -38.76 -8.73 -14.38
C TYR A 209 -39.98 -8.41 -13.49
N PHE A 210 -40.48 -7.17 -13.54
CA PHE A 210 -41.63 -6.72 -12.75
C PHE A 210 -42.96 -7.06 -13.45
N ASP A 211 -43.92 -7.63 -12.72
CA ASP A 211 -45.20 -8.09 -13.26
C ASP A 211 -46.14 -6.95 -13.69
N ILE A 212 -46.78 -7.15 -14.86
CA ILE A 212 -47.53 -6.15 -15.65
C ILE A 212 -48.97 -5.91 -15.14
N LYS A 213 -49.45 -6.66 -14.16
CA LYS A 213 -50.90 -6.83 -13.91
C LYS A 213 -51.56 -5.86 -12.92
N ALA A 214 -50.82 -4.97 -12.27
CA ALA A 214 -51.41 -4.05 -11.30
C ALA A 214 -51.87 -2.75 -11.99
N ASP A 215 -53.15 -2.42 -11.85
CA ASP A 215 -53.74 -1.11 -12.18
C ASP A 215 -52.99 0.02 -11.44
N LYS A 216 -51.90 0.51 -12.03
CA LYS A 216 -51.08 1.59 -11.47
C LYS A 216 -51.42 2.88 -12.20
N GLU A 217 -52.51 3.53 -11.81
CA GLU A 217 -52.78 4.89 -12.28
C GLU A 217 -51.77 5.94 -11.76
N LYS A 218 -50.86 5.60 -10.81
CA LYS A 218 -49.95 6.58 -10.17
C LYS A 218 -48.50 6.17 -9.87
N GLY A 219 -48.02 4.97 -10.20
CA GLY A 219 -46.59 4.61 -10.08
C GLY A 219 -45.93 4.75 -8.68
N GLY A 220 -46.70 4.85 -7.59
CA GLY A 220 -46.16 5.06 -6.24
C GLY A 220 -45.31 3.89 -5.74
N LEU A 221 -44.18 4.20 -5.12
CA LEU A 221 -43.29 3.25 -4.46
C LEU A 221 -43.24 3.52 -2.95
N TYR A 222 -42.89 2.51 -2.18
CA TYR A 222 -42.68 2.62 -0.73
C TYR A 222 -41.32 2.02 -0.38
N TRP A 223 -40.56 2.67 0.49
CA TRP A 223 -39.20 2.24 0.83
C TRP A 223 -38.96 2.18 2.34
N ALA A 224 -38.07 1.27 2.75
CA ALA A 224 -37.54 1.24 4.10
C ALA A 224 -36.03 0.96 4.09
N GLY A 225 -35.29 1.71 4.89
CA GLY A 225 -33.90 1.43 5.22
C GLY A 225 -33.80 0.80 6.61
N ILE A 226 -33.11 -0.32 6.75
CA ILE A 226 -32.89 -1.00 8.05
C ILE A 226 -31.39 -1.18 8.34
N ASP A 227 -31.07 -1.26 9.62
CA ASP A 227 -29.73 -1.54 10.17
C ASP A 227 -29.87 -2.71 11.17
N LEU A 228 -28.88 -3.60 11.23
CA LEU A 228 -28.88 -4.72 12.17
C LEU A 228 -28.21 -4.32 13.49
N GLU A 229 -28.84 -4.65 14.63
CA GLU A 229 -28.32 -4.23 15.93
C GLU A 229 -26.99 -4.93 16.24
N LYS A 230 -25.92 -4.16 16.46
CA LYS A 230 -24.59 -4.63 16.88
C LYS A 230 -24.11 -5.87 16.11
N PHE A 231 -24.34 -5.89 14.80
CA PHE A 231 -24.20 -7.06 13.94
C PHE A 231 -22.94 -7.91 14.19
N TYR A 232 -21.74 -7.31 14.18
CA TYR A 232 -20.48 -8.04 14.39
C TYR A 232 -20.38 -8.72 15.77
N GLN A 233 -21.05 -8.20 16.81
CA GLN A 233 -21.03 -8.82 18.13
C GLN A 233 -21.92 -10.06 18.21
N TYR A 234 -22.98 -10.10 17.40
CA TYR A 234 -23.95 -11.20 17.40
C TYR A 234 -23.75 -12.19 16.24
N ALA A 235 -23.05 -11.80 15.17
CA ALA A 235 -22.64 -12.71 14.11
C ALA A 235 -21.59 -13.68 14.65
N THR A 236 -22.01 -14.88 15.05
CA THR A 236 -21.14 -15.80 15.78
C THR A 236 -20.13 -16.50 14.88
N MET A 237 -18.90 -16.65 15.37
CA MET A 237 -17.87 -17.41 14.66
C MET A 237 -18.23 -18.90 14.54
N GLN A 238 -19.04 -19.42 15.48
CA GLN A 238 -19.54 -20.79 15.44
C GLN A 238 -20.45 -21.02 14.22
N GLU A 239 -21.41 -20.12 13.96
CA GLU A 239 -22.25 -20.23 12.75
C GLU A 239 -21.43 -20.07 11.45
N ILE A 240 -20.48 -19.13 11.44
CA ILE A 240 -19.60 -18.91 10.27
C ILE A 240 -18.76 -20.17 9.99
N SER A 241 -18.16 -20.76 11.03
CA SER A 241 -17.38 -21.98 10.92
C SER A 241 -18.24 -23.14 10.43
N GLY A 242 -19.47 -23.28 10.93
CA GLY A 242 -20.42 -24.31 10.48
C GLY A 242 -20.74 -24.17 9.00
N ILE A 243 -21.08 -22.96 8.53
CA ILE A 243 -21.34 -22.71 7.10
C ILE A 243 -20.12 -23.06 6.25
N ILE A 244 -18.91 -22.71 6.67
CA ILE A 244 -17.69 -23.06 5.92
C ILE A 244 -17.48 -24.57 5.91
N CYS A 245 -17.57 -25.24 7.06
CA CYS A 245 -17.37 -26.67 7.17
C CYS A 245 -18.43 -27.49 6.43
N ASP A 246 -19.67 -27.01 6.34
CA ASP A 246 -20.73 -27.65 5.56
C ASP A 246 -20.36 -27.74 4.06
N TYR A 247 -19.77 -26.67 3.50
CA TYR A 247 -19.29 -26.65 2.10
C TYR A 247 -18.08 -27.55 1.86
N TYR A 248 -17.26 -27.81 2.88
CA TYR A 248 -16.03 -28.59 2.81
C TYR A 248 -16.09 -29.82 3.72
N SER A 249 -17.28 -30.41 3.87
CA SER A 249 -17.55 -31.48 4.85
C SER A 249 -16.73 -32.75 4.62
N ASP A 250 -16.24 -32.97 3.40
CA ASP A 250 -15.35 -34.08 3.04
C ASP A 250 -13.87 -33.87 3.46
N ASP A 251 -13.50 -32.68 3.96
CA ASP A 251 -12.14 -32.29 4.34
C ASP A 251 -12.02 -32.00 5.84
N GLU A 252 -11.94 -33.08 6.63
CA GLU A 252 -11.84 -33.00 8.09
C GLU A 252 -10.65 -32.17 8.59
N ASP A 253 -9.51 -32.25 7.89
CA ASP A 253 -8.31 -31.50 8.25
C ASP A 253 -8.59 -29.98 8.14
N PHE A 254 -9.17 -29.54 7.03
CA PHE A 254 -9.57 -28.15 6.84
C PHE A 254 -10.62 -27.69 7.85
N CYS A 255 -11.64 -28.49 8.12
CA CYS A 255 -12.67 -28.16 9.12
C CYS A 255 -12.07 -27.97 10.52
N ARG A 256 -11.14 -28.83 10.94
CA ARG A 256 -10.39 -28.65 12.20
C ARG A 256 -9.63 -27.33 12.24
N LEU A 257 -9.00 -26.92 11.13
CA LEU A 257 -8.33 -25.62 11.06
C LEU A 257 -9.33 -24.47 11.23
N ILE A 258 -10.49 -24.52 10.57
CA ILE A 258 -11.53 -23.48 10.68
C ILE A 258 -12.07 -23.39 12.11
N GLU A 259 -12.27 -24.52 12.79
CA GLU A 259 -12.66 -24.54 14.21
C GLU A 259 -11.60 -23.86 15.09
N VAL A 260 -10.32 -24.18 14.91
CA VAL A 260 -9.21 -23.55 15.65
C VAL A 260 -9.13 -22.05 15.39
N LEU A 261 -9.34 -21.61 14.14
CA LEU A 261 -9.31 -20.20 13.76
C LEU A 261 -10.55 -19.42 14.23
N SER A 262 -11.59 -20.12 14.66
CA SER A 262 -12.86 -19.54 15.12
C SER A 262 -12.95 -19.44 16.65
N ASP A 263 -12.06 -20.12 17.40
CA ASP A 263 -11.97 -20.10 18.87
C ASP A 263 -11.18 -18.90 19.40
N PHE A 264 -11.69 -17.69 19.17
CA PHE A 264 -11.06 -16.48 19.66
C PHE A 264 -11.16 -16.36 21.19
N LYS A 265 -10.01 -16.43 21.85
CA LYS A 265 -9.88 -16.10 23.28
C LYS A 265 -9.61 -14.62 23.45
N ILE A 266 -10.03 -14.03 24.57
CA ILE A 266 -9.69 -12.65 24.92
C ILE A 266 -8.65 -12.67 26.01
N ASP A 267 -7.57 -11.93 25.80
CA ASP A 267 -6.68 -11.50 26.87
C ASP A 267 -6.99 -10.04 27.17
N THR A 268 -7.55 -9.81 28.36
CA THR A 268 -7.99 -8.48 28.79
C THR A 268 -6.82 -7.57 29.13
N LEU A 269 -5.60 -8.10 29.29
CA LEU A 269 -4.42 -7.39 29.76
C LEU A 269 -4.75 -6.46 30.94
N ASN A 270 -4.19 -5.25 30.94
CA ASN A 270 -4.29 -4.24 31.99
C ASN A 270 -5.65 -3.51 32.05
N TYR A 271 -6.71 -4.00 31.38
CA TYR A 271 -8.04 -3.38 31.48
C TYR A 271 -8.79 -3.86 32.72
N SER A 272 -9.33 -2.92 33.49
CA SER A 272 -10.15 -3.25 34.66
C SER A 272 -11.53 -3.79 34.26
N GLN A 273 -12.21 -4.48 35.18
CA GLN A 273 -13.59 -4.95 34.93
C GLN A 273 -14.53 -3.81 34.50
N LYS A 274 -14.38 -2.61 35.08
CA LYS A 274 -15.18 -1.43 34.71
C LYS A 274 -14.89 -0.98 33.28
N ASP A 275 -13.65 -1.08 32.82
CA ASP A 275 -13.31 -0.77 31.43
C ASP A 275 -13.93 -1.79 30.49
N LEU A 276 -13.84 -3.08 30.81
CA LEU A 276 -14.45 -4.15 30.02
C LEU A 276 -15.97 -3.98 29.89
N GLU A 277 -16.67 -3.56 30.96
CA GLU A 277 -18.10 -3.19 30.90
C GLU A 277 -18.35 -2.09 29.87
N LYS A 278 -17.54 -1.02 29.85
CA LYS A 278 -17.65 0.06 28.86
C LYS A 278 -17.33 -0.37 27.43
N ILE A 279 -16.41 -1.34 27.27
CA ILE A 279 -16.04 -1.94 25.99
C ILE A 279 -17.09 -2.99 25.54
N GLN A 280 -18.05 -3.34 26.41
CA GLN A 280 -19.07 -4.37 26.19
C GLN A 280 -18.48 -5.79 26.12
N LEU A 281 -17.47 -6.07 26.97
CA LEU A 281 -16.72 -7.33 27.06
C LEU A 281 -16.89 -8.06 28.40
N GLU A 282 -18.03 -7.91 29.07
CA GLU A 282 -18.31 -8.56 30.37
C GLU A 282 -18.44 -10.09 30.31
N LYS A 283 -18.66 -10.62 29.10
CA LYS A 283 -18.92 -12.05 28.82
C LYS A 283 -17.94 -12.55 27.77
N THR A 284 -17.85 -13.87 27.63
CA THR A 284 -17.13 -14.51 26.53
C THR A 284 -17.62 -13.95 25.19
N PHE A 285 -16.67 -13.45 24.40
CA PHE A 285 -16.96 -12.93 23.07
C PHE A 285 -17.04 -14.10 22.08
N LEU A 286 -18.20 -14.27 21.46
CA LEU A 286 -18.45 -15.30 20.44
C LEU A 286 -18.68 -14.71 19.05
N GLY A 287 -18.71 -13.37 18.97
CA GLY A 287 -18.97 -12.64 17.74
C GLY A 287 -17.79 -12.63 16.79
N LEU A 288 -17.96 -11.91 15.68
CA LEU A 288 -16.96 -11.69 14.67
C LEU A 288 -16.06 -10.50 15.06
N PRO A 289 -14.76 -10.70 15.32
CA PRO A 289 -13.90 -9.65 15.87
C PRO A 289 -13.73 -8.47 14.92
N THR A 290 -14.16 -7.29 15.39
CA THR A 290 -13.92 -6.01 14.76
C THR A 290 -12.43 -5.67 14.83
N GLY A 291 -11.71 -5.96 13.74
CA GLY A 291 -10.27 -5.80 13.61
C GLY A 291 -9.61 -6.89 12.79
N LEU A 292 -10.28 -8.04 12.65
CA LEU A 292 -9.91 -9.06 11.67
C LEU A 292 -10.12 -8.52 10.25
N ALA A 293 -9.09 -8.56 9.42
CA ALA A 293 -9.06 -7.98 8.07
C ALA A 293 -10.12 -8.62 7.16
N VAL A 294 -10.38 -9.92 7.32
CA VAL A 294 -11.40 -10.67 6.56
C VAL A 294 -12.79 -10.62 7.18
N ALA A 295 -13.00 -9.93 8.31
CA ALA A 295 -14.29 -9.91 8.99
C ALA A 295 -15.43 -9.47 8.06
N GLY A 296 -15.19 -8.47 7.21
CA GLY A 296 -16.20 -8.02 6.25
C GLY A 296 -16.70 -9.10 5.29
N PHE A 297 -15.82 -10.00 4.84
CA PHE A 297 -16.19 -11.13 4.00
C PHE A 297 -16.91 -12.22 4.82
N LEU A 298 -16.42 -12.54 6.02
CA LEU A 298 -17.06 -13.52 6.90
C LEU A 298 -18.46 -13.08 7.36
N ALA A 299 -18.68 -11.78 7.51
CA ALA A 299 -20.00 -11.18 7.72
C ALA A 299 -20.98 -11.50 6.58
N ASN A 300 -20.50 -11.52 5.32
CA ASN A 300 -21.32 -11.94 4.19
C ASN A 300 -21.56 -13.45 4.18
N VAL A 301 -20.58 -14.26 4.59
CA VAL A 301 -20.75 -15.71 4.74
C VAL A 301 -21.83 -16.02 5.79
N PHE A 302 -21.84 -15.30 6.91
CA PHE A 302 -22.86 -15.43 7.96
C PHE A 302 -24.29 -15.21 7.45
N LEU A 303 -24.48 -14.28 6.52
CA LEU A 303 -25.79 -13.94 5.95
C LEU A 303 -26.19 -14.82 4.76
N LEU A 304 -25.33 -15.72 4.30
CA LEU A 304 -25.49 -16.38 3.00
C LEU A 304 -26.74 -17.27 2.91
N ASP A 305 -27.07 -18.03 3.95
CA ASP A 305 -28.28 -18.86 3.96
C ASP A 305 -29.57 -18.02 4.04
N VAL A 306 -29.51 -16.85 4.70
CA VAL A 306 -30.61 -15.87 4.69
C VAL A 306 -30.76 -15.30 3.28
N ASP A 307 -29.66 -14.90 2.65
CA ASP A 307 -29.64 -14.41 1.27
C ASP A 307 -30.24 -15.43 0.31
N LYS A 308 -29.88 -16.72 0.41
CA LYS A 308 -30.46 -17.80 -0.40
C LYS A 308 -31.98 -17.92 -0.24
N LYS A 309 -32.50 -17.81 0.99
CA LYS A 309 -33.94 -17.81 1.27
C LYS A 309 -34.63 -16.59 0.66
N ILE A 310 -33.98 -15.43 0.69
CA ILE A 310 -34.50 -14.19 0.09
C ILE A 310 -34.52 -14.28 -1.43
N VAL A 311 -33.47 -14.83 -2.06
CA VAL A 311 -33.45 -15.06 -3.52
C VAL A 311 -34.64 -15.92 -3.95
N ALA A 312 -34.87 -17.06 -3.27
CA ALA A 312 -36.02 -17.93 -3.56
C ALA A 312 -37.38 -17.21 -3.40
N LYS A 313 -37.50 -16.28 -2.45
CA LYS A 313 -38.71 -15.46 -2.28
C LYS A 313 -38.89 -14.44 -3.41
N LEU A 314 -37.81 -13.76 -3.83
CA LEU A 314 -37.84 -12.78 -4.91
C LEU A 314 -38.13 -13.41 -6.28
N GLU A 315 -37.82 -14.70 -6.45
CA GLU A 315 -38.24 -15.45 -7.64
C GLU A 315 -39.75 -15.53 -7.77
N GLY A 316 -40.47 -15.75 -6.66
CA GLY A 316 -41.94 -15.80 -6.61
C GLY A 316 -42.64 -14.47 -6.37
N ASN A 317 -41.92 -13.44 -5.89
CA ASN A 317 -42.47 -12.11 -5.59
C ASN A 317 -41.77 -11.02 -6.41
N LYS A 318 -42.42 -10.56 -7.48
CA LYS A 318 -41.95 -9.50 -8.38
C LYS A 318 -42.42 -8.10 -7.97
N THR A 319 -42.86 -7.90 -6.73
CA THR A 319 -43.31 -6.58 -6.23
C THR A 319 -42.35 -5.97 -5.20
N VAL A 320 -41.20 -6.60 -4.96
CA VAL A 320 -40.21 -6.16 -3.97
C VAL A 320 -38.80 -6.08 -4.59
N ILE A 321 -38.07 -5.04 -4.19
CA ILE A 321 -36.64 -4.87 -4.38
C ILE A 321 -35.96 -5.00 -3.01
N HIS A 322 -34.88 -5.78 -2.95
CA HIS A 322 -34.03 -5.92 -1.77
C HIS A 322 -32.58 -5.63 -2.17
N PHE A 323 -31.92 -4.70 -1.49
CA PHE A 323 -30.48 -4.47 -1.57
C PHE A 323 -29.83 -4.51 -0.18
N ARG A 324 -28.57 -4.91 -0.12
CA ARG A 324 -27.77 -4.81 1.12
C ARG A 324 -26.33 -4.38 0.90
N TYR A 325 -25.84 -3.61 1.87
CA TYR A 325 -24.44 -3.24 2.03
C TYR A 325 -23.97 -3.72 3.41
N VAL A 326 -23.65 -5.01 3.50
CA VAL A 326 -23.41 -5.71 4.77
C VAL A 326 -24.68 -5.73 5.63
N ASP A 327 -24.72 -4.97 6.72
CA ASP A 327 -25.81 -4.85 7.70
C ASP A 327 -26.81 -3.75 7.35
N ASP A 328 -26.42 -2.76 6.54
CA ASP A 328 -27.32 -1.74 5.99
C ASP A 328 -28.16 -2.37 4.86
N HIS A 329 -29.49 -2.40 4.99
CA HIS A 329 -30.39 -2.90 3.92
C HIS A 329 -31.38 -1.84 3.46
N VAL A 330 -31.77 -1.93 2.18
CA VAL A 330 -32.83 -1.10 1.58
C VAL A 330 -33.85 -2.01 0.92
N PHE A 331 -35.11 -1.87 1.33
CA PHE A 331 -36.26 -2.56 0.77
C PHE A 331 -37.17 -1.57 0.08
N VAL A 332 -37.68 -1.94 -1.10
CA VAL A 332 -38.68 -1.14 -1.82
C VAL A 332 -39.80 -2.03 -2.31
N SER A 333 -41.05 -1.58 -2.20
CA SER A 333 -42.23 -2.30 -2.66
C SER A 333 -43.18 -1.39 -3.43
N THR A 334 -44.03 -1.99 -4.26
CA THR A 334 -45.17 -1.31 -4.89
C THR A 334 -46.36 -1.16 -3.94
N SER A 335 -46.36 -1.88 -2.80
CA SER A 335 -47.47 -1.89 -1.83
C SER A 335 -46.94 -1.65 -0.41
N PRO A 336 -47.62 -0.79 0.38
CA PRO A 336 -47.24 -0.51 1.76
C PRO A 336 -47.37 -1.76 2.66
N ILE A 337 -48.40 -2.58 2.42
CA ILE A 337 -48.64 -3.82 3.16
C ILE A 337 -47.56 -4.85 2.84
N GLU A 338 -47.18 -4.99 1.57
CA GLU A 338 -46.13 -5.93 1.16
C GLU A 338 -44.77 -5.52 1.71
N LEU A 339 -44.45 -4.21 1.77
CA LEU A 339 -43.23 -3.73 2.41
C LEU A 339 -43.19 -4.10 3.91
N TYR A 340 -44.29 -3.90 4.62
CA TYR A 340 -44.41 -4.26 6.04
C TYR A 340 -44.20 -5.76 6.26
N ARG A 341 -44.90 -6.60 5.48
CA ARG A 341 -44.77 -8.07 5.54
C ARG A 341 -43.34 -8.50 5.28
N TRP A 342 -42.69 -7.92 4.28
CA TRP A 342 -41.31 -8.23 3.93
C TRP A 342 -40.33 -7.90 5.07
N ILE A 343 -40.46 -6.73 5.72
CA ILE A 343 -39.64 -6.35 6.87
C ILE A 343 -39.83 -7.33 8.03
N LYS A 344 -41.08 -7.68 8.37
CA LYS A 344 -41.40 -8.59 9.47
C LYS A 344 -40.85 -9.99 9.21
N GLU A 345 -41.02 -10.51 8.00
CA GLU A 345 -40.49 -11.81 7.62
C GLU A 345 -38.96 -11.84 7.61
N TYR A 346 -38.31 -10.76 7.17
CA TYR A 346 -36.85 -10.65 7.24
C TYR A 346 -36.36 -10.61 8.69
N ASP A 347 -37.04 -9.86 9.57
CA ASP A 347 -36.74 -9.84 11.01
C ASP A 347 -36.90 -11.23 11.64
N GLU A 348 -37.92 -11.99 11.28
CA GLU A 348 -38.09 -13.39 11.72
C GLU A 348 -36.98 -14.31 11.21
N LEU A 349 -36.53 -14.13 9.97
CA LEU A 349 -35.42 -14.91 9.39
C LEU A 349 -34.09 -14.62 10.11
N ILE A 350 -33.80 -13.34 10.36
CA ILE A 350 -32.52 -12.95 10.96
C ILE A 350 -32.49 -13.25 12.47
N LYS A 351 -33.64 -13.19 13.16
CA LYS A 351 -33.79 -13.63 14.57
C LYS A 351 -33.43 -15.09 14.78
N LYS A 352 -33.65 -15.96 13.78
CA LYS A 352 -33.23 -17.36 13.84
C LYS A 352 -31.71 -17.54 13.90
N LYS A 353 -30.94 -16.52 13.51
CA LYS A 353 -29.48 -16.44 13.64
C LYS A 353 -28.99 -15.67 14.87
N GLY A 354 -29.89 -15.31 15.79
CA GLY A 354 -29.54 -14.54 16.98
C GLY A 354 -29.25 -13.05 16.73
N VAL A 355 -29.54 -12.53 15.55
CA VAL A 355 -29.43 -11.10 15.21
C VAL A 355 -30.84 -10.52 15.03
N LYS A 356 -31.04 -9.21 15.22
CA LYS A 356 -32.35 -8.56 15.03
C LYS A 356 -32.21 -7.20 14.37
N ILE A 357 -33.29 -6.72 13.77
CA ILE A 357 -33.35 -5.38 13.20
C ILE A 357 -33.29 -4.33 14.31
N ASN A 358 -32.52 -3.27 14.10
CA ASN A 358 -32.53 -2.08 14.93
C ASN A 358 -33.62 -1.10 14.43
N PHE A 359 -34.85 -1.27 14.93
CA PHE A 359 -35.97 -0.43 14.54
C PHE A 359 -35.83 1.05 14.97
N ASP A 360 -34.92 1.39 15.89
CA ASP A 360 -34.62 2.80 16.23
C ASP A 360 -33.85 3.53 15.12
N LYS A 361 -33.28 2.78 14.16
CA LYS A 361 -32.59 3.31 12.98
C LYS A 361 -33.38 3.09 11.68
N LEU A 362 -34.67 2.78 11.79
CA LEU A 362 -35.53 2.62 10.62
C LEU A 362 -35.63 3.94 9.86
N GLU A 363 -35.52 3.86 8.53
CA GLU A 363 -35.73 4.98 7.63
C GLU A 363 -36.92 4.68 6.70
N PRO A 364 -37.75 5.67 6.34
CA PRO A 364 -37.75 7.05 6.84
C PRO A 364 -38.11 7.15 8.34
N LYS A 365 -37.49 8.10 9.07
CA LYS A 365 -37.62 8.26 10.54
C LYS A 365 -39.05 8.48 11.03
N GLU A 366 -39.95 8.89 10.14
CA GLU A 366 -41.37 9.08 10.40
C GLU A 366 -42.13 7.77 10.62
N LEU A 367 -41.53 6.62 10.22
CA LEU A 367 -42.03 5.28 10.54
C LEU A 367 -41.73 4.95 12.01
N SER A 368 -42.79 4.83 12.82
CA SER A 368 -42.62 4.40 14.22
C SER A 368 -42.24 2.93 14.30
N LYS A 369 -41.27 2.61 15.16
CA LYS A 369 -40.93 1.24 15.54
C LYS A 369 -42.11 0.42 16.08
N ASP A 370 -43.10 1.10 16.66
CA ASP A 370 -44.28 0.44 17.27
C ASP A 370 -45.09 -0.36 16.25
N ILE A 371 -45.00 0.00 14.97
CA ILE A 371 -45.69 -0.68 13.86
C ILE A 371 -45.29 -2.16 13.78
N PHE A 372 -44.04 -2.49 14.15
CA PHE A 372 -43.50 -3.85 14.06
C PHE A 372 -43.64 -4.65 15.36
N VAL A 373 -44.15 -4.03 16.43
CA VAL A 373 -44.29 -4.65 17.76
C VAL A 373 -45.76 -4.97 18.09
N GLN A 374 -46.69 -4.20 17.54
CA GLN A 374 -48.13 -4.35 17.79
C GLN A 374 -48.81 -5.23 16.73
N GLU A 375 -49.86 -5.96 17.13
CA GLU A 375 -50.79 -6.56 16.17
C GLU A 375 -51.70 -5.46 15.61
N LEU A 376 -51.62 -5.20 14.31
CA LEU A 376 -52.36 -4.15 13.61
C LEU A 376 -53.19 -4.78 12.49
N SER A 377 -54.34 -4.19 12.19
CA SER A 377 -55.14 -4.55 11.01
C SER A 377 -54.48 -4.06 9.71
N ASP A 378 -54.79 -4.69 8.58
CA ASP A 378 -54.24 -4.30 7.27
C ASP A 378 -54.48 -2.82 6.93
N ASN A 379 -55.63 -2.26 7.33
CA ASN A 379 -55.94 -0.83 7.15
C ASN A 379 -55.02 0.09 7.96
N GLU A 380 -54.73 -0.27 9.21
CA GLU A 380 -53.83 0.49 10.08
C GLU A 380 -52.38 0.41 9.59
N ILE A 381 -51.98 -0.76 9.08
CA ILE A 381 -50.65 -0.96 8.46
C ILE A 381 -50.54 -0.06 7.23
N GLU A 382 -51.54 -0.09 6.34
CA GLU A 382 -51.54 0.72 5.13
C GLU A 382 -51.46 2.22 5.45
N GLU A 383 -52.22 2.72 6.42
CA GLU A 383 -52.18 4.13 6.82
C GLU A 383 -50.82 4.53 7.38
N LYS A 384 -50.25 3.73 8.28
CA LYS A 384 -48.96 4.04 8.92
C LYS A 384 -47.79 3.92 7.93
N MET A 385 -47.84 2.96 7.02
CA MET A 385 -46.82 2.71 6.00
C MET A 385 -46.87 3.70 4.83
N LYS A 386 -47.93 4.51 4.67
CA LYS A 386 -47.95 5.62 3.68
C LYS A 386 -46.81 6.63 3.89
N LYS A 387 -46.30 6.75 5.12
CA LYS A 387 -45.12 7.58 5.44
C LYS A 387 -43.84 7.10 4.75
N ALA A 388 -43.81 5.85 4.29
CA ALA A 388 -42.73 5.26 3.51
C ALA A 388 -42.76 5.63 2.02
N SER A 389 -43.69 6.48 1.57
CA SER A 389 -43.85 6.83 0.15
C SER A 389 -42.56 7.41 -0.44
N LEU A 390 -42.23 6.97 -1.66
CA LEU A 390 -41.07 7.37 -2.43
C LEU A 390 -41.51 7.89 -3.80
N ASP A 391 -41.02 9.06 -4.19
CA ASP A 391 -41.15 9.56 -5.56
C ASP A 391 -40.14 8.84 -6.49
N PRO A 392 -40.59 8.10 -7.51
CA PRO A 392 -39.70 7.39 -8.42
C PRO A 392 -38.96 8.32 -9.41
N PHE A 393 -39.44 9.54 -9.67
CA PHE A 393 -38.74 10.49 -10.55
C PHE A 393 -37.57 11.16 -9.85
N TYR A 394 -37.79 11.53 -8.58
CA TYR A 394 -36.80 12.17 -7.72
C TYR A 394 -36.74 11.47 -6.37
N PRO A 395 -36.11 10.28 -6.28
CA PRO A 395 -36.04 9.52 -5.05
C PRO A 395 -35.01 10.16 -4.10
N SER A 396 -35.26 11.39 -3.63
CA SER A 396 -34.33 12.26 -2.87
C SER A 396 -33.47 11.57 -1.81
N PRO A 397 -33.99 10.63 -0.98
CA PRO A 397 -33.16 9.86 -0.03
C PRO A 397 -32.11 8.95 -0.71
N LEU A 398 -32.36 8.56 -1.95
CA LEU A 398 -31.62 7.57 -2.73
C LEU A 398 -30.82 8.18 -3.93
N ILE A 399 -30.77 9.51 -4.08
CA ILE A 399 -30.07 10.25 -5.16
C ILE A 399 -28.53 10.15 -5.06
N THR A 400 -27.81 10.48 -6.15
CA THR A 400 -26.36 10.36 -6.36
C THR A 400 -25.59 11.68 -6.63
N GLU A 401 -26.21 12.86 -6.60
CA GLU A 401 -25.59 14.11 -7.07
C GLU A 401 -24.37 14.55 -6.24
N THR A 402 -24.46 14.47 -4.90
CA THR A 402 -23.31 14.78 -4.03
C THR A 402 -22.13 13.82 -4.28
N LEU A 403 -22.42 12.56 -4.63
CA LEU A 403 -21.38 11.58 -4.95
C LEU A 403 -20.68 11.89 -6.28
N GLN A 404 -21.41 12.38 -7.28
CA GLN A 404 -20.82 12.81 -8.54
C GLN A 404 -19.84 13.95 -8.30
N LYS A 405 -20.23 14.97 -7.54
CA LYS A 405 -19.35 16.10 -7.21
C LYS A 405 -18.13 15.68 -6.38
N VAL A 406 -18.29 14.77 -5.41
CA VAL A 406 -17.19 14.17 -4.65
C VAL A 406 -16.22 13.41 -5.59
N SER A 407 -16.76 12.67 -6.56
CA SER A 407 -15.96 11.92 -7.53
C SER A 407 -15.19 12.86 -8.47
N GLU A 408 -15.82 13.92 -8.97
CA GLU A 408 -15.19 14.94 -9.82
C GLU A 408 -14.02 15.60 -9.09
N ILE A 409 -14.24 16.07 -7.85
CA ILE A 409 -13.19 16.67 -7.03
C ILE A 409 -12.05 15.67 -6.78
N SER A 410 -12.36 14.40 -6.52
CA SER A 410 -11.34 13.35 -6.31
C SER A 410 -10.46 13.09 -7.54
N GLY A 411 -10.95 13.38 -8.75
CA GLY A 411 -10.20 13.20 -10.00
C GLY A 411 -9.30 14.39 -10.35
N LEU A 412 -9.43 15.53 -9.68
CA LEU A 412 -8.64 16.72 -9.95
C LEU A 412 -7.17 16.55 -9.53
N ASN A 413 -6.25 17.03 -10.37
CA ASN A 413 -4.87 17.22 -9.97
C ASN A 413 -4.73 18.52 -9.18
N LEU A 414 -4.75 18.40 -7.85
CA LEU A 414 -4.75 19.54 -6.93
C LEU A 414 -3.45 20.36 -6.96
N ASP A 415 -2.35 19.78 -7.44
CA ASP A 415 -1.03 20.42 -7.46
C ASP A 415 -0.91 21.47 -8.58
N LEU A 416 -1.83 21.45 -9.55
CA LEU A 416 -1.81 22.30 -10.75
C LEU A 416 -2.99 23.29 -10.82
N LEU A 417 -3.68 23.54 -9.71
CA LEU A 417 -4.82 24.45 -9.68
C LEU A 417 -4.36 25.92 -9.77
N SER A 418 -5.04 26.72 -10.59
CA SER A 418 -4.95 28.18 -10.54
C SER A 418 -5.55 28.73 -9.23
N ASP A 419 -5.25 29.97 -8.87
CA ASP A 419 -5.82 30.61 -7.68
C ASP A 419 -7.35 30.61 -7.65
N LYS A 420 -8.00 30.82 -8.79
CA LYS A 420 -9.47 30.80 -8.91
C LYS A 420 -10.03 29.39 -8.70
N GLU A 421 -9.41 28.39 -9.32
CA GLU A 421 -9.82 26.98 -9.17
C GLU A 421 -9.58 26.50 -7.75
N PHE A 422 -8.45 26.88 -7.13
CA PHE A 422 -8.18 26.64 -5.72
C PHE A 422 -9.31 27.19 -4.85
N ASP A 423 -9.69 28.47 -5.03
CA ASP A 423 -10.74 29.09 -4.21
C ASP A 423 -12.11 28.43 -4.45
N MET A 424 -12.42 28.01 -5.68
CA MET A 424 -13.65 27.27 -6.01
C MET A 424 -13.68 25.90 -5.34
N VAL A 425 -12.64 25.08 -5.52
CA VAL A 425 -12.53 23.75 -4.92
C VAL A 425 -12.52 23.86 -3.40
N PHE A 426 -11.79 24.83 -2.84
CA PHE A 426 -11.74 25.07 -1.40
C PHE A 426 -13.13 25.41 -0.84
N LYS A 427 -13.89 26.27 -1.53
CA LYS A 427 -15.26 26.61 -1.16
C LYS A 427 -16.19 25.39 -1.25
N ASP A 428 -16.05 24.56 -2.29
CA ASP A 428 -16.83 23.32 -2.42
C ASP A 428 -16.55 22.33 -1.29
N LEU A 429 -15.28 22.14 -0.93
CA LEU A 429 -14.89 21.30 0.21
C LEU A 429 -15.41 21.86 1.54
N GLN A 430 -15.38 23.19 1.71
CA GLN A 430 -15.96 23.85 2.87
C GLN A 430 -17.49 23.66 2.93
N MET A 431 -18.18 23.74 1.79
CA MET A 431 -19.62 23.48 1.71
C MET A 431 -19.93 22.02 2.05
N LEU A 432 -19.15 21.04 1.57
CA LEU A 432 -19.33 19.62 1.94
C LEU A 432 -19.26 19.39 3.46
N MET A 433 -18.47 20.19 4.18
CA MET A 433 -18.33 20.09 5.64
C MET A 433 -19.48 20.76 6.41
N VAL A 434 -20.06 21.85 5.89
CA VAL A 434 -20.98 22.71 6.64
C VAL A 434 -22.44 22.60 6.16
N ALA A 435 -22.67 22.22 4.91
CA ALA A 435 -24.02 22.12 4.35
C ALA A 435 -24.86 21.06 5.07
N ASP A 436 -26.18 21.25 5.08
CA ASP A 436 -27.12 20.23 5.54
C ASP A 436 -27.45 19.31 4.36
N ILE A 437 -26.71 18.21 4.24
CA ILE A 437 -26.88 17.19 3.19
C ILE A 437 -27.54 15.98 3.85
N PRO A 438 -28.59 15.40 3.25
CA PRO A 438 -29.24 14.20 3.79
C PRO A 438 -28.24 13.07 4.08
N GLU A 439 -28.32 12.47 5.28
CA GLU A 439 -27.43 11.38 5.70
C GLU A 439 -27.50 10.15 4.78
N GLN A 440 -28.62 9.98 4.08
CA GLN A 440 -28.87 8.90 3.13
C GLN A 440 -28.09 9.06 1.81
N GLU A 441 -27.66 10.28 1.47
CA GLU A 441 -26.83 10.53 0.28
C GLU A 441 -25.36 10.26 0.59
N ILE A 442 -24.84 10.86 1.67
CA ILE A 442 -23.52 10.57 2.22
C ILE A 442 -23.45 10.96 3.70
N LYS A 443 -23.12 10.00 4.58
CA LYS A 443 -23.04 10.21 6.03
C LYS A 443 -22.13 11.41 6.37
N LYS A 444 -22.51 12.29 7.32
CA LYS A 444 -21.72 13.49 7.70
C LYS A 444 -20.25 13.18 7.96
N ASN A 445 -20.01 12.11 8.70
CA ASN A 445 -18.67 11.60 9.00
C ASN A 445 -17.83 11.30 7.75
N THR A 446 -18.45 10.74 6.72
CA THR A 446 -17.79 10.35 5.48
C THR A 446 -17.44 11.57 4.64
N ARG A 447 -18.38 12.51 4.45
CA ARG A 447 -18.15 13.74 3.68
C ARG A 447 -17.12 14.66 4.33
N VAL A 448 -17.17 14.84 5.66
CA VAL A 448 -16.16 15.64 6.38
C VAL A 448 -14.78 14.98 6.29
N SER A 449 -14.70 13.66 6.48
CA SER A 449 -13.44 12.93 6.30
C SER A 449 -12.89 13.07 4.88
N PHE A 450 -13.73 12.95 3.84
CA PHE A 450 -13.34 13.17 2.45
C PHE A 450 -12.81 14.59 2.26
N ALA A 451 -13.55 15.60 2.73
CA ALA A 451 -13.16 17.00 2.58
C ALA A 451 -11.81 17.30 3.25
N CYS A 452 -11.59 16.83 4.48
CA CYS A 452 -10.30 16.94 5.15
C CYS A 452 -9.17 16.28 4.35
N SER A 453 -9.42 15.12 3.74
CA SER A 453 -8.44 14.44 2.90
C SER A 453 -7.99 15.29 1.71
N MET A 454 -8.95 15.95 1.05
CA MET A 454 -8.68 16.81 -0.10
C MET A 454 -8.01 18.11 0.34
N LEU A 455 -8.48 18.76 1.41
CA LEU A 455 -7.89 19.98 1.95
C LEU A 455 -6.40 19.81 2.29
N THR A 456 -6.00 18.68 2.89
CA THR A 456 -4.60 18.42 3.20
C THR A 456 -3.70 18.25 1.97
N ARG A 457 -4.28 17.97 0.79
CA ARG A 457 -3.57 17.82 -0.47
C ARG A 457 -3.52 19.10 -1.31
N MET A 458 -4.32 20.11 -0.98
CA MET A 458 -4.42 21.35 -1.78
C MET A 458 -3.26 22.34 -1.56
N VAL A 459 -2.19 21.98 -0.85
CA VAL A 459 -1.14 22.94 -0.50
C VAL A 459 -0.14 23.08 -1.65
N ALA A 460 -0.20 24.20 -2.36
CA ALA A 460 0.90 24.63 -3.23
C ALA A 460 2.03 25.21 -2.36
N ASP A 461 3.24 24.66 -2.50
CA ASP A 461 4.42 25.07 -1.74
C ASP A 461 4.83 26.53 -1.99
N TRP A 462 4.44 27.12 -3.13
CA TRP A 462 4.90 28.44 -3.56
C TRP A 462 3.82 29.25 -4.30
N ASP A 463 3.09 30.08 -3.56
CA ASP A 463 2.04 30.97 -4.10
C ASP A 463 2.61 32.36 -4.40
N CYS A 464 3.47 32.44 -5.42
CA CYS A 464 4.15 33.66 -5.84
C CYS A 464 3.95 33.88 -7.34
N ASP A 465 3.92 35.15 -7.76
CA ASP A 465 3.91 35.53 -9.17
C ASP A 465 5.25 35.17 -9.82
N LEU A 466 5.34 33.94 -10.34
CA LEU A 466 6.56 33.38 -10.92
C LEU A 466 7.03 34.14 -12.15
N GLU A 467 6.10 34.72 -12.91
CA GLU A 467 6.40 35.54 -14.09
C GLU A 467 7.10 36.83 -13.66
N LYS A 468 6.52 37.54 -12.69
CA LYS A 468 7.15 38.74 -12.11
C LYS A 468 8.48 38.43 -11.43
N VAL A 469 8.60 37.29 -10.72
CA VAL A 469 9.88 36.83 -10.15
C VAL A 469 10.92 36.60 -11.24
N TYR A 470 10.54 35.95 -12.34
CA TYR A 470 11.44 35.71 -13.47
C TYR A 470 11.88 37.03 -14.13
N GLU A 471 10.96 37.97 -14.36
CA GLU A 471 11.28 39.29 -14.92
C GLU A 471 12.26 40.07 -14.04
N LEU A 472 12.01 40.12 -12.72
CA LEU A 472 12.88 40.82 -11.77
C LEU A 472 14.27 40.17 -11.68
N ARG A 473 14.34 38.83 -11.70
CA ARG A 473 15.60 38.10 -11.76
C ARG A 473 16.38 38.40 -13.03
N LYS A 474 15.71 38.41 -14.19
CA LYS A 474 16.31 38.75 -15.47
C LYS A 474 16.86 40.18 -15.47
N GLN A 475 16.05 41.15 -15.03
CA GLN A 475 16.46 42.55 -14.90
C GLN A 475 17.68 42.70 -14.00
N TRP A 476 17.74 41.97 -12.88
CA TRP A 476 18.90 41.98 -11.99
C TRP A 476 20.13 41.35 -12.66
N ILE A 477 20.01 40.15 -13.23
CA ILE A 477 21.13 39.46 -13.92
C ILE A 477 21.70 40.31 -15.04
N ASP A 478 20.85 40.97 -15.84
CA ASP A 478 21.31 41.83 -16.93
C ASP A 478 22.11 43.03 -16.38
N ARG A 479 21.69 43.62 -15.25
CA ARG A 479 22.46 44.68 -14.57
C ARG A 479 23.80 44.17 -14.04
N VAL A 480 23.84 42.98 -13.45
CA VAL A 480 25.09 42.35 -12.99
C VAL A 480 26.06 42.16 -14.16
N LYS A 481 25.58 41.66 -15.30
CA LYS A 481 26.39 41.47 -16.51
C LYS A 481 26.95 42.79 -17.06
N VAL A 482 26.14 43.86 -17.08
CA VAL A 482 26.62 45.19 -17.51
C VAL A 482 27.70 45.70 -16.56
N TYR A 483 27.52 45.55 -15.25
CA TYR A 483 28.52 45.92 -14.25
C TYR A 483 29.82 45.15 -14.44
N GLU A 484 29.75 43.83 -14.58
CA GLU A 484 30.89 42.95 -14.76
C GLU A 484 31.67 43.26 -16.06
N LYS A 485 30.98 43.65 -17.13
CA LYS A 485 31.59 44.06 -18.41
C LYS A 485 32.37 45.37 -18.32
N ASN A 486 32.02 46.25 -17.39
CA ASN A 486 32.67 47.55 -17.20
C ASN A 486 33.89 47.49 -16.26
N LEU A 487 34.20 46.33 -15.68
CA LEU A 487 35.38 46.10 -14.84
C LEU A 487 36.57 45.62 -15.67
N SER A 488 37.78 46.07 -15.33
CA SER A 488 39.02 45.47 -15.85
C SER A 488 39.27 44.08 -15.27
N ASP A 489 40.13 43.27 -15.91
CA ASP A 489 40.44 41.90 -15.44
C ASP A 489 41.00 41.86 -14.00
N LYS A 490 41.73 42.90 -13.60
CA LYS A 490 42.27 43.03 -12.24
C LYS A 490 41.15 43.33 -11.23
N GLU A 491 40.25 44.26 -11.54
CA GLU A 491 39.11 44.61 -10.68
C GLU A 491 38.09 43.47 -10.58
N ARG A 492 37.88 42.71 -11.66
CA ARG A 492 37.02 41.53 -11.63
C ARG A 492 37.54 40.48 -10.66
N LYS A 493 38.86 40.27 -10.60
CA LYS A 493 39.50 39.34 -9.67
C LYS A 493 39.44 39.83 -8.23
N GLU A 494 39.63 41.13 -7.99
CA GLU A 494 39.51 41.77 -6.68
C GLU A 494 38.06 41.77 -6.13
N GLN A 495 37.06 41.83 -7.03
CA GLN A 495 35.64 41.89 -6.66
C GLN A 495 34.87 40.56 -6.87
N SER A 496 35.55 39.46 -7.20
CA SER A 496 34.94 38.16 -7.52
C SER A 496 33.90 37.72 -6.49
N GLN A 497 34.20 37.87 -5.19
CA GLN A 497 33.28 37.48 -4.12
C GLN A 497 32.01 38.34 -4.08
N LYS A 498 32.08 39.63 -4.42
CA LYS A 498 30.91 40.51 -4.51
C LYS A 498 30.06 40.15 -5.72
N ILE A 499 30.69 39.85 -6.85
CA ILE A 499 30.01 39.40 -8.08
C ILE A 499 29.27 38.08 -7.85
N ASP A 500 29.89 37.13 -7.15
CA ASP A 500 29.23 35.88 -6.75
C ASP A 500 27.99 36.15 -5.88
N SER A 501 28.10 37.05 -4.89
CA SER A 501 26.96 37.46 -4.06
C SER A 501 25.84 38.14 -4.87
N MET A 502 26.18 38.90 -5.92
CA MET A 502 25.21 39.50 -6.84
C MET A 502 24.43 38.44 -7.63
N TYR A 503 25.09 37.42 -8.17
CA TYR A 503 24.40 36.32 -8.84
C TYR A 503 23.61 35.46 -7.84
N GLN A 504 24.12 35.22 -6.64
CA GLN A 504 23.40 34.48 -5.58
C GLN A 504 22.07 35.17 -5.19
N LEU A 505 22.01 36.50 -5.21
CA LEU A 505 20.76 37.26 -5.01
C LEU A 505 19.70 36.92 -6.07
N ALA A 506 20.12 36.69 -7.31
CA ALA A 506 19.22 36.32 -8.41
C ALA A 506 18.66 34.90 -8.27
N PHE A 507 19.50 33.96 -7.82
CA PHE A 507 19.20 32.52 -7.79
C PHE A 507 18.81 31.99 -6.41
N SER A 508 18.34 32.86 -5.51
CA SER A 508 17.73 32.42 -4.26
C SER A 508 16.55 31.47 -4.55
N ASN A 509 16.54 30.28 -3.95
CA ASN A 509 15.55 29.21 -4.16
C ASN A 509 14.17 29.54 -3.55
N GLY A 510 13.63 30.74 -3.79
CA GLY A 510 12.38 31.21 -3.20
C GLY A 510 12.49 31.60 -1.73
N THR A 511 13.69 31.79 -1.18
CA THR A 511 13.85 32.15 0.24
C THR A 511 14.64 33.43 0.41
N ILE A 512 14.26 34.26 1.39
CA ILE A 512 14.94 35.51 1.71
C ILE A 512 16.08 35.36 2.72
N ASP A 513 16.38 34.14 3.16
CA ASP A 513 17.22 33.81 4.33
C ASP A 513 18.65 34.37 4.29
N ARG A 514 19.13 34.83 3.13
CA ARG A 514 20.44 35.48 2.94
C ARG A 514 20.36 36.82 2.20
N PHE A 515 19.17 37.34 1.91
CA PHE A 515 19.03 38.58 1.13
C PHE A 515 19.71 39.75 1.83
N ASP A 516 19.47 39.92 3.13
CA ASP A 516 20.02 41.05 3.88
C ASP A 516 21.55 40.95 4.04
N GLU A 517 22.07 39.74 4.23
CA GLU A 517 23.51 39.47 4.26
C GLU A 517 24.18 39.75 2.91
N LEU A 518 23.59 39.23 1.81
CA LEU A 518 24.11 39.43 0.45
C LEU A 518 24.02 40.89 0.03
N ILE A 519 22.92 41.59 0.37
CA ILE A 519 22.76 43.04 0.17
C ILE A 519 23.83 43.81 0.96
N ALA A 520 24.12 43.42 2.19
CA ALA A 520 25.17 44.06 2.99
C ALA A 520 26.57 43.88 2.36
N GLN A 521 26.86 42.73 1.74
CA GLN A 521 28.14 42.45 1.07
C GLN A 521 28.37 43.26 -0.21
N ILE A 522 27.30 43.65 -0.90
CA ILE A 522 27.35 44.46 -2.13
C ILE A 522 27.11 45.96 -1.87
N LYS A 523 26.93 46.34 -0.61
CA LYS A 523 26.68 47.72 -0.19
C LYS A 523 27.88 48.62 -0.56
N GLY A 524 27.60 49.76 -1.20
CA GLY A 524 28.63 50.72 -1.64
C GLY A 524 29.06 50.58 -3.11
N LEU A 525 28.54 49.60 -3.86
CA LEU A 525 28.69 49.54 -5.31
C LEU A 525 27.69 50.49 -6.01
N PRO A 526 28.00 51.07 -7.18
CA PRO A 526 27.14 52.00 -7.91
C PRO A 526 26.04 51.25 -8.68
N LEU A 527 25.19 50.50 -7.95
CA LEU A 527 24.14 49.66 -8.51
C LEU A 527 22.79 50.01 -7.89
N ASP A 528 21.77 50.13 -8.74
CA ASP A 528 20.38 50.28 -8.28
C ASP A 528 19.83 48.92 -7.82
N LEU A 529 19.53 48.82 -6.53
CA LEU A 529 19.00 47.64 -5.86
C LEU A 529 17.47 47.52 -5.93
N THR A 530 16.77 48.41 -6.65
CA THR A 530 15.30 48.39 -6.72
C THR A 530 14.73 47.02 -7.16
N PRO A 531 15.24 46.32 -8.19
CA PRO A 531 14.71 45.01 -8.59
C PRO A 531 14.87 43.94 -7.51
N THR A 532 15.94 43.96 -6.71
CA THR A 532 16.16 42.97 -5.66
C THR A 532 15.30 43.25 -4.43
N THR A 533 15.06 44.51 -4.09
CA THR A 533 14.09 44.90 -3.04
C THR A 533 12.67 44.50 -3.44
N VAL A 534 12.23 44.81 -4.67
CA VAL A 534 10.91 44.41 -5.17
C VAL A 534 10.79 42.89 -5.27
N LEU A 535 11.86 42.18 -5.69
CA LEU A 535 11.90 40.73 -5.69
C LEU A 535 11.71 40.17 -4.28
N LYS A 536 12.40 40.73 -3.27
CA LYS A 536 12.24 40.36 -1.86
C LYS A 536 10.80 40.54 -1.40
N ASP A 537 10.16 41.66 -1.75
CA ASP A 537 8.77 41.94 -1.39
C ASP A 537 7.78 40.99 -2.07
N VAL A 538 7.96 40.68 -3.35
CA VAL A 538 7.11 39.73 -4.10
C VAL A 538 7.22 38.32 -3.51
N ILE A 539 8.43 37.87 -3.19
CA ILE A 539 8.71 36.58 -2.53
C ILE A 539 8.07 36.54 -1.12
N ASN A 540 8.23 37.61 -0.32
CA ASN A 540 7.63 37.71 1.01
C ASN A 540 6.11 37.72 0.99
N ASN A 541 5.49 38.49 0.09
CA ASN A 541 4.05 38.54 -0.07
C ASN A 541 3.48 37.17 -0.45
N GLY A 542 4.18 36.44 -1.34
CA GLY A 542 3.81 35.06 -1.69
C GLY A 542 3.90 34.10 -0.49
N SER A 543 4.96 34.22 0.32
CA SER A 543 5.09 33.45 1.56
C SER A 543 3.97 33.75 2.57
N VAL A 544 3.59 35.03 2.74
CA VAL A 544 2.48 35.44 3.63
C VAL A 544 1.15 34.87 3.12
N LYS A 545 0.89 34.92 1.81
CA LYS A 545 -0.31 34.36 1.18
C LYS A 545 -0.38 32.83 1.36
N SER A 546 0.73 32.12 1.11
CA SER A 546 0.85 30.68 1.35
C SER A 546 0.60 30.32 2.82
N ASN A 547 1.20 31.05 3.77
CA ASN A 547 0.98 30.83 5.21
C ASN A 547 -0.48 31.10 5.61
N SER A 548 -1.13 32.11 5.04
CA SER A 548 -2.56 32.37 5.25
C SER A 548 -3.45 31.24 4.75
N LYS A 549 -3.19 30.71 3.55
CA LYS A 549 -3.87 29.49 3.03
C LYS A 549 -3.65 28.30 3.96
N LYS A 550 -2.42 28.10 4.43
CA LYS A 550 -2.07 27.00 5.35
C LYS A 550 -2.84 27.08 6.68
N GLU A 551 -2.94 28.28 7.25
CA GLU A 551 -3.68 28.55 8.49
C GLU A 551 -5.20 28.37 8.30
N LYS A 552 -5.77 28.75 7.15
CA LYS A 552 -7.19 28.52 6.82
C LYS A 552 -7.52 27.02 6.79
N ILE A 553 -6.69 26.21 6.12
CA ILE A 553 -6.85 24.74 6.08
C ILE A 553 -6.78 24.17 7.50
N TYR A 554 -5.80 24.60 8.30
CA TYR A 554 -5.66 24.16 9.69
C TYR A 554 -6.92 24.44 10.53
N ARG A 555 -7.48 25.66 10.42
CA ARG A 555 -8.70 26.02 11.16
C ARG A 555 -9.89 25.13 10.77
N LEU A 556 -10.04 24.80 9.48
CA LEU A 556 -11.06 23.85 9.03
C LEU A 556 -10.84 22.45 9.59
N LEU A 557 -9.59 21.97 9.64
CA LEU A 557 -9.26 20.68 10.24
C LEU A 557 -9.60 20.67 11.74
N THR A 558 -9.26 21.71 12.49
CA THR A 558 -9.62 21.80 13.93
C THR A 558 -11.13 21.91 14.15
N LYS A 559 -11.85 22.60 13.25
CA LYS A 559 -13.32 22.66 13.29
C LYS A 559 -13.92 21.28 13.06
N ALA A 560 -13.42 20.53 12.07
CA ALA A 560 -13.84 19.16 11.80
C ALA A 560 -13.63 18.25 13.01
N ILE A 561 -12.48 18.37 13.67
CA ILE A 561 -12.17 17.63 14.90
C ILE A 561 -13.16 17.96 16.02
N MET A 562 -13.50 19.24 16.21
CA MET A 562 -14.44 19.65 17.25
C MET A 562 -15.87 19.18 17.00
N GLU A 563 -16.28 19.07 15.73
CA GLU A 563 -17.60 18.55 15.37
C GLU A 563 -17.68 17.02 15.43
N ILE A 564 -16.59 16.33 15.07
CA ILE A 564 -16.56 14.87 14.93
C ILE A 564 -15.28 14.29 15.57
N PRO A 565 -15.14 14.41 16.90
CA PRO A 565 -13.90 14.07 17.61
C PRO A 565 -13.58 12.57 17.58
N ASP A 566 -14.58 11.70 17.36
CA ASP A 566 -14.42 10.25 17.28
C ASP A 566 -13.78 9.75 15.98
N LYS A 567 -13.56 10.62 14.97
CA LYS A 567 -12.92 10.22 13.70
C LYS A 567 -11.40 10.34 13.76
N SER A 568 -10.75 9.27 14.17
CA SER A 568 -9.28 9.15 14.24
C SER A 568 -8.52 9.59 12.98
N LYS A 569 -9.05 9.32 11.77
CA LYS A 569 -8.42 9.75 10.50
C LYS A 569 -8.26 11.27 10.37
N ILE A 570 -9.16 12.06 10.94
CA ILE A 570 -9.07 13.52 10.88
C ILE A 570 -7.91 14.00 11.77
N TRP A 571 -7.76 13.42 12.95
CA TRP A 571 -6.62 13.68 13.85
C TRP A 571 -5.28 13.35 13.20
N LEU A 572 -5.16 12.17 12.59
CA LEU A 572 -3.95 11.77 11.87
C LEU A 572 -3.60 12.75 10.74
N ARG A 573 -4.58 13.09 9.91
CA ARG A 573 -4.40 14.04 8.79
C ARG A 573 -4.02 15.43 9.29
N ALA A 574 -4.63 15.91 10.37
CA ALA A 574 -4.27 17.19 10.97
C ALA A 574 -2.83 17.18 11.52
N PHE A 575 -2.42 16.09 12.17
CA PHE A 575 -1.05 15.92 12.67
C PHE A 575 -0.03 15.91 11.52
N ASP A 576 -0.27 15.09 10.48
CA ASP A 576 0.61 15.01 9.32
C ASP A 576 0.66 16.36 8.58
N TYR A 577 -0.49 17.01 8.40
CA TYR A 577 -0.56 18.34 7.81
C TYR A 577 0.28 19.36 8.58
N CYS A 578 0.13 19.43 9.92
CA CYS A 578 0.93 20.33 10.74
C CYS A 578 2.43 20.00 10.64
N THR A 579 2.80 18.71 10.64
CA THR A 579 4.19 18.27 10.54
C THR A 579 4.92 18.83 9.33
N TYR A 580 4.27 18.84 8.15
CA TYR A 580 4.91 19.30 6.91
C TYR A 580 4.72 20.80 6.65
N ASN A 581 3.68 21.44 7.20
CA ASN A 581 3.30 22.80 6.81
C ASN A 581 3.41 23.86 7.91
N ILE A 582 2.99 23.54 9.14
CA ILE A 582 2.88 24.49 10.28
C ILE A 582 3.17 23.77 11.62
N PRO A 583 4.42 23.34 11.86
CA PRO A 583 4.73 22.39 12.92
C PRO A 583 4.43 22.88 14.34
N GLU A 584 4.45 24.20 14.57
CA GLU A 584 4.10 24.84 15.83
C GLU A 584 2.67 24.53 16.29
N LYS A 585 1.76 24.22 15.35
CA LYS A 585 0.35 23.90 15.65
C LYS A 585 0.11 22.48 16.16
N ILE A 586 1.12 21.60 16.16
CA ILE A 586 0.99 20.26 16.75
C ILE A 586 0.67 20.34 18.24
N ILE A 587 1.24 21.32 18.94
CA ILE A 587 0.97 21.55 20.37
C ILE A 587 -0.52 21.86 20.57
N ASP A 588 -1.13 22.62 19.66
CA ASP A 588 -2.54 22.99 19.72
C ASP A 588 -3.45 21.77 19.51
N LEU A 589 -3.06 20.80 18.68
CA LEU A 589 -3.80 19.53 18.54
C LEU A 589 -3.84 18.72 19.85
N TYR A 590 -2.71 18.64 20.57
CA TYR A 590 -2.66 17.97 21.87
C TYR A 590 -3.48 18.71 22.95
N LYS A 591 -3.46 20.05 22.93
CA LYS A 591 -4.34 20.86 23.79
C LYS A 591 -5.81 20.64 23.45
N LEU A 592 -6.15 20.53 22.16
CA LEU A 592 -7.49 20.28 21.69
C LEU A 592 -8.02 18.92 22.17
N LEU A 593 -7.19 17.86 22.06
CA LEU A 593 -7.56 16.53 22.55
C LEU A 593 -7.76 16.53 24.07
N ARG A 594 -6.88 17.23 24.81
CA ARG A 594 -7.04 17.39 26.27
C ARG A 594 -8.30 18.16 26.64
N HIS A 595 -8.65 19.18 25.86
CA HIS A 595 -9.90 19.93 26.05
C HIS A 595 -11.12 19.02 25.80
N ILE A 596 -11.12 18.22 24.74
CA ILE A 596 -12.19 17.25 24.44
C ILE A 596 -12.35 16.21 25.56
N GLU A 597 -11.24 15.72 26.12
CA GLU A 597 -11.23 14.81 27.28
C GLU A 597 -11.83 15.49 28.52
N ASN A 598 -11.39 16.71 28.85
CA ASN A 598 -11.85 17.45 30.02
C ASN A 598 -13.33 17.85 29.93
N GLU A 599 -13.79 18.26 28.76
CA GLU A 599 -15.20 18.59 28.48
C GLU A 599 -16.08 17.35 28.35
N LYS A 600 -15.52 16.14 28.48
CA LYS A 600 -16.25 14.87 28.34
C LYS A 600 -17.04 14.80 27.02
N LYS A 601 -16.45 15.26 25.93
CA LYS A 601 -17.04 15.16 24.58
C LYS A 601 -16.79 13.82 23.91
N LEU A 602 -15.85 13.04 24.44
CA LEU A 602 -15.50 11.69 23.99
C LEU A 602 -15.18 10.84 25.23
N HIS A 603 -15.41 9.54 25.14
CA HIS A 603 -15.09 8.62 26.24
C HIS A 603 -13.57 8.59 26.52
N PRO A 604 -13.10 8.54 27.79
CA PRO A 604 -11.67 8.54 28.13
C PRO A 604 -10.84 7.47 27.42
N LEU A 605 -11.34 6.22 27.36
CA LEU A 605 -10.71 5.13 26.60
C LEU A 605 -10.54 5.47 25.10
N GLY A 606 -11.49 6.20 24.50
CA GLY A 606 -11.38 6.70 23.13
C GLY A 606 -10.34 7.82 23.00
N CYS A 607 -10.22 8.70 24.00
CA CYS A 607 -9.16 9.71 24.04
C CYS A 607 -7.77 9.06 24.14
N GLU A 608 -7.61 8.02 24.95
CA GLU A 608 -6.34 7.27 25.06
C GLU A 608 -5.94 6.60 23.75
N TYR A 609 -6.90 6.01 23.04
CA TYR A 609 -6.69 5.50 21.69
C TYR A 609 -6.12 6.59 20.76
N LEU A 610 -6.72 7.79 20.77
CA LEU A 610 -6.25 8.92 19.96
C LEU A 610 -4.85 9.38 20.40
N TYR A 611 -4.56 9.46 21.70
CA TYR A 611 -3.23 9.79 22.20
C TYR A 611 -2.18 8.79 21.71
N ALA A 612 -2.47 7.50 21.80
CA ALA A 612 -1.56 6.46 21.35
C ALA A 612 -1.27 6.55 19.85
N MET A 613 -2.29 6.81 19.03
CA MET A 613 -2.08 7.07 17.59
C MET A 613 -1.19 8.29 17.33
N LEU A 614 -1.36 9.38 18.09
CA LEU A 614 -0.54 10.57 17.94
C LEU A 614 0.90 10.36 18.44
N HIS A 615 1.12 9.53 19.47
CA HIS A 615 2.46 9.14 19.90
C HIS A 615 3.21 8.36 18.80
N LEU A 616 2.55 7.39 18.15
CA LEU A 616 3.15 6.65 17.03
C LEU A 616 3.51 7.58 15.87
N ARG A 617 2.59 8.47 15.44
CA ARG A 617 2.88 9.44 14.38
C ARG A 617 4.01 10.39 14.73
N MET A 618 4.11 10.79 16.00
CA MET A 618 5.19 11.61 16.51
C MET A 618 6.53 10.86 16.42
N ALA A 619 6.58 9.59 16.82
CA ALA A 619 7.77 8.76 16.73
C ALA A 619 8.29 8.66 15.29
N HIS A 620 7.43 8.31 14.31
CA HIS A 620 7.91 8.13 12.92
C HIS A 620 8.43 9.43 12.31
N ASN A 621 7.71 10.53 12.53
CA ASN A 621 8.11 11.82 11.99
C ASN A 621 9.38 12.36 12.68
N LEU A 622 9.61 12.00 13.95
CA LEU A 622 10.84 12.34 14.65
C LEU A 622 12.06 11.59 14.07
N VAL A 623 11.99 10.27 13.83
CA VAL A 623 13.05 9.51 13.14
C VAL A 623 13.36 10.15 11.77
N LYS A 624 12.32 10.43 10.99
CA LYS A 624 12.43 10.99 9.64
C LYS A 624 13.04 12.40 9.63
N ALA A 625 12.62 13.28 10.54
CA ALA A 625 13.15 14.63 10.67
C ALA A 625 14.63 14.62 11.10
N ILE A 626 15.00 13.79 12.08
CA ILE A 626 16.40 13.64 12.53
C ILE A 626 17.28 13.19 11.37
N SER A 627 16.85 12.17 10.62
CA SER A 627 17.61 11.68 9.48
C SER A 627 17.82 12.76 8.42
N ARG A 628 16.76 13.49 8.02
CA ARG A 628 16.88 14.55 7.00
C ARG A 628 17.79 15.69 7.44
N LEU A 629 17.68 16.12 8.71
CA LEU A 629 18.52 17.19 9.25
C LEU A 629 20.00 16.81 9.29
N LEU A 630 20.32 15.55 9.59
CA LEU A 630 21.70 15.05 9.63
C LEU A 630 22.33 14.88 8.25
N GLU A 631 21.53 14.55 7.25
CA GLU A 631 22.00 14.38 5.88
C GLU A 631 22.11 15.69 5.11
N ASP A 632 21.37 16.73 5.54
CA ASP A 632 21.20 17.99 4.82
C ASP A 632 20.69 17.84 3.37
N HIS A 633 20.02 16.72 3.07
CA HIS A 633 19.40 16.43 1.78
C HIS A 633 18.00 17.05 1.70
N TYR A 634 17.92 18.38 1.56
CA TYR A 634 16.66 19.09 1.37
C TYR A 634 16.53 19.64 -0.05
N ILE A 635 15.37 19.39 -0.69
CA ILE A 635 15.01 20.02 -1.97
C ILE A 635 14.75 21.51 -1.77
N THR A 636 14.13 21.90 -0.64
CA THR A 636 13.78 23.29 -0.31
C THR A 636 14.25 23.68 1.11
N PRO A 637 14.73 24.92 1.33
CA PRO A 637 15.13 25.37 2.67
C PRO A 637 13.96 25.43 3.67
N THR A 638 12.73 25.64 3.18
CA THR A 638 11.50 25.64 3.98
C THR A 638 11.29 24.30 4.69
N GLN A 639 11.51 23.17 4.00
CA GLN A 639 11.35 21.86 4.62
C GLN A 639 12.35 21.63 5.77
N LYS A 640 13.59 22.12 5.63
CA LYS A 640 14.60 22.08 6.70
C LYS A 640 14.16 22.85 7.93
N ARG A 641 13.60 24.05 7.73
CA ARG A 641 13.02 24.87 8.81
C ARG A 641 11.84 24.17 9.48
N ASN A 642 10.95 23.56 8.70
CA ASN A 642 9.79 22.85 9.21
C ASN A 642 10.19 21.64 10.05
N ASP A 643 11.17 20.84 9.60
CA ASP A 643 11.68 19.71 10.39
C ASP A 643 12.27 20.18 11.73
N ARG A 644 12.99 21.31 11.75
CA ARG A 644 13.51 21.89 12.99
C ARG A 644 12.39 22.36 13.93
N SER A 645 11.43 23.14 13.40
CA SER A 645 10.26 23.61 14.13
C SER A 645 9.42 22.45 14.68
N PHE A 646 9.30 21.37 13.92
CA PHE A 646 8.61 20.15 14.31
C PHE A 646 9.25 19.52 15.55
N ILE A 647 10.56 19.31 15.54
CA ILE A 647 11.27 18.73 16.69
C ILE A 647 11.10 19.63 17.92
N GLU A 648 11.33 20.93 17.79
CA GLU A 648 11.17 21.89 18.90
C GLU A 648 9.75 21.93 19.47
N SER A 649 8.74 21.76 18.61
CA SER A 649 7.33 21.75 19.02
C SER A 649 6.96 20.46 19.73
N VAL A 650 7.39 19.31 19.20
CA VAL A 650 7.14 17.99 19.77
C VAL A 650 7.78 17.83 21.16
N LEU A 651 8.97 18.37 21.38
CA LEU A 651 9.65 18.28 22.67
C LEU A 651 8.97 19.08 23.78
N LYS A 652 8.12 20.06 23.44
CA LYS A 652 7.31 20.82 24.41
C LYS A 652 6.05 20.07 24.84
N ILE A 653 5.70 18.98 24.16
CA ILE A 653 4.50 18.20 24.44
C ILE A 653 4.81 17.17 25.52
N LYS A 654 4.05 17.22 26.63
CA LYS A 654 4.04 16.14 27.62
C LYS A 654 3.13 15.00 27.10
N PRO A 655 3.67 13.80 26.79
CA PRO A 655 2.88 12.66 26.34
C PRO A 655 1.84 12.24 27.39
N LYS A 656 0.78 11.55 26.95
CA LYS A 656 -0.19 10.93 27.85
C LYS A 656 0.42 9.66 28.45
N GLU A 657 0.25 9.49 29.75
CA GLU A 657 0.56 8.25 30.46
C GLU A 657 -0.76 7.58 30.84
N SER A 658 -0.79 6.25 30.80
CA SER A 658 -1.93 5.41 31.18
C SER A 658 -1.42 3.99 31.47
N GLU A 659 -2.19 3.22 32.22
CA GLU A 659 -1.91 1.81 32.53
C GLU A 659 -2.37 0.86 31.41
N HIS A 660 -3.14 1.35 30.44
CA HIS A 660 -3.62 0.54 29.32
C HIS A 660 -2.53 0.32 28.26
N TYR A 661 -2.46 -0.92 27.75
CA TYR A 661 -1.36 -1.38 26.90
C TYR A 661 -1.16 -0.51 25.65
N ILE A 662 -2.23 -0.06 24.98
CA ILE A 662 -2.16 0.79 23.78
C ILE A 662 -1.33 2.06 24.01
N VAL A 663 -1.49 2.70 25.17
CA VAL A 663 -0.73 3.89 25.53
C VAL A 663 0.70 3.51 25.92
N ILE A 664 0.88 2.45 26.72
CA ILE A 664 2.20 1.95 27.14
C ILE A 664 3.08 1.65 25.91
N ASP A 665 2.54 0.91 24.94
CA ASP A 665 3.23 0.51 23.72
C ASP A 665 3.64 1.71 22.87
N SER A 666 2.68 2.60 22.60
CA SER A 666 2.93 3.80 21.81
C SER A 666 3.98 4.70 22.45
N LEU A 667 4.02 4.74 23.79
CA LEU A 667 4.97 5.52 24.57
C LEU A 667 6.36 4.86 24.58
N ALA A 668 6.45 3.54 24.63
CA ALA A 668 7.71 2.80 24.51
C ALA A 668 8.39 3.09 23.16
N ILE A 669 7.63 3.08 22.06
CA ILE A 669 8.13 3.41 20.72
C ILE A 669 8.57 4.88 20.62
N LEU A 670 7.76 5.80 21.16
CA LEU A 670 8.12 7.22 21.20
C LEU A 670 9.39 7.48 22.03
N ASN A 671 9.52 6.84 23.19
CA ASN A 671 10.68 6.98 24.06
C ASN A 671 11.94 6.41 23.41
N THR A 672 11.84 5.28 22.72
CA THR A 672 12.93 4.72 21.90
C THR A 672 13.43 5.74 20.87
N THR A 673 12.50 6.42 20.19
CA THR A 673 12.86 7.46 19.22
C THR A 673 13.47 8.71 19.89
N LYS A 674 13.04 9.06 21.11
CA LYS A 674 13.66 10.13 21.90
C LYS A 674 15.09 9.79 22.33
N LEU A 675 15.43 8.52 22.53
CA LEU A 675 16.82 8.09 22.73
C LEU A 675 17.67 8.36 21.49
N LEU A 676 17.14 8.09 20.30
CA LEU A 676 17.81 8.45 19.03
C LEU A 676 18.02 9.98 18.94
N TYR A 677 17.01 10.77 19.29
CA TYR A 677 17.13 12.23 19.35
C TYR A 677 18.25 12.69 20.30
N LYS A 678 18.30 12.13 21.52
CA LYS A 678 19.31 12.44 22.54
C LYS A 678 20.73 12.24 22.00
N ALA A 679 20.94 11.25 21.14
CA ALA A 679 22.24 10.96 20.54
C ALA A 679 22.74 12.07 19.59
N PHE A 680 21.83 12.80 18.94
CA PHE A 680 22.17 13.75 17.88
C PHE A 680 21.89 15.22 18.23
N VAL A 681 21.35 15.49 19.40
CA VAL A 681 20.97 16.84 19.84
C VAL A 681 22.12 17.86 19.75
N ASN A 682 23.34 17.48 20.12
CA ASN A 682 24.51 18.35 20.05
C ASN A 682 24.91 18.65 18.61
N LYS A 683 24.86 17.64 17.73
CA LYS A 683 25.21 17.77 16.31
C LYS A 683 24.19 18.63 15.56
N LEU A 684 22.93 18.60 15.99
CA LEU A 684 21.84 19.38 15.40
C LEU A 684 21.68 20.79 16.00
N ASN A 685 22.44 21.13 17.05
CA ASN A 685 22.31 22.39 17.79
C ASN A 685 20.86 22.64 18.28
N LEU A 686 20.28 21.63 18.95
CA LEU A 686 18.92 21.63 19.49
C LEU A 686 18.91 21.50 21.03
N LEU A 687 17.73 21.61 21.63
CA LEU A 687 17.54 21.56 23.08
C LEU A 687 17.76 20.16 23.67
N LYS A 688 18.64 20.06 24.67
CA LYS A 688 18.87 18.80 25.39
C LYS A 688 17.62 18.35 26.15
N ILE A 689 17.42 17.04 26.19
CA ILE A 689 16.36 16.39 26.98
C ILE A 689 16.97 15.39 27.96
N GLU A 690 16.30 15.20 29.10
CA GLU A 690 16.65 14.17 30.07
C GLU A 690 15.78 12.93 29.83
N ILE A 691 16.43 11.86 29.36
CA ILE A 691 15.82 10.53 29.21
C ILE A 691 16.88 9.47 29.53
N LYS A 692 16.50 8.45 30.32
CA LYS A 692 17.39 7.36 30.75
C LYS A 692 17.60 6.35 29.63
N GLY A 693 18.80 5.79 29.53
CA GLY A 693 19.20 4.82 28.50
C GLY A 693 19.94 5.44 27.30
N ASP A 694 20.33 4.56 26.37
CA ASP A 694 20.89 4.86 25.05
C ASP A 694 20.10 4.13 23.95
N PHE A 695 20.06 4.69 22.73
CA PHE A 695 19.41 4.06 21.58
C PHE A 695 20.07 2.73 21.19
N GLY A 696 21.34 2.53 21.55
CA GLY A 696 22.08 1.30 21.31
C GLY A 696 21.77 0.15 22.28
N ASP A 697 20.85 0.34 23.24
CA ASP A 697 20.48 -0.67 24.23
C ASP A 697 19.30 -1.54 23.73
N ASP A 698 19.15 -2.74 24.31
CA ASP A 698 17.96 -3.54 24.10
C ASP A 698 16.76 -2.92 24.83
N ILE A 699 15.57 -3.02 24.24
CA ILE A 699 14.36 -2.35 24.76
C ILE A 699 13.28 -3.39 24.98
N VAL A 700 12.68 -3.37 26.16
CA VAL A 700 11.58 -4.28 26.53
C VAL A 700 10.27 -3.79 25.92
N TYR A 701 9.57 -4.68 25.21
CA TYR A 701 8.27 -4.48 24.59
C TYR A 701 7.44 -5.76 24.74
N HIS A 702 6.26 -5.70 25.37
CA HIS A 702 5.41 -6.88 25.70
C HIS A 702 6.20 -8.05 26.29
N ASP A 703 6.97 -7.78 27.34
CA ASP A 703 7.83 -8.75 28.05
C ASP A 703 8.98 -9.36 27.22
N GLU A 704 9.14 -8.97 25.96
CA GLU A 704 10.26 -9.36 25.10
C GLU A 704 11.32 -8.26 25.07
N SER A 705 12.58 -8.64 25.24
CA SER A 705 13.71 -7.73 25.03
C SER A 705 14.08 -7.69 23.55
N LEU A 706 13.67 -6.62 22.86
CA LEU A 706 13.99 -6.41 21.45
C LEU A 706 15.41 -5.87 21.30
N PRO A 707 16.27 -6.52 20.50
CA PRO A 707 17.66 -6.13 20.37
C PRO A 707 17.83 -4.85 19.55
N PHE A 708 18.99 -4.19 19.70
CA PHE A 708 19.36 -3.07 18.85
C PHE A 708 19.25 -3.38 17.34
N ASN A 709 19.56 -4.61 16.91
CA ASN A 709 19.39 -5.07 15.53
C ASN A 709 17.99 -4.79 14.98
N PHE A 710 16.94 -4.99 15.79
CA PHE A 710 15.55 -4.73 15.42
C PHE A 710 15.29 -3.23 15.26
N TRP A 711 15.72 -2.41 16.23
CA TRP A 711 15.48 -0.96 16.20
C TRP A 711 16.22 -0.25 15.07
N LEU A 712 17.41 -0.75 14.72
CA LEU A 712 18.14 -0.31 13.54
C LEU A 712 17.36 -0.63 12.26
N LEU A 713 16.86 -1.86 12.11
CA LEU A 713 16.01 -2.25 10.97
C LEU A 713 14.72 -1.43 10.90
N TRP A 714 14.03 -1.23 12.02
CA TRP A 714 12.81 -0.43 12.08
C TRP A 714 13.06 1.02 11.69
N GLY A 715 14.12 1.64 12.21
CA GLY A 715 14.52 3.00 11.83
C GLY A 715 14.89 3.12 10.34
N LEU A 716 15.62 2.13 9.80
CA LEU A 716 15.97 2.06 8.38
C LEU A 716 14.73 1.88 7.49
N ASP A 717 13.80 1.00 7.87
CA ASP A 717 12.54 0.78 7.14
C ASP A 717 11.71 2.08 7.12
N LEU A 718 11.61 2.79 8.24
CA LEU A 718 10.91 4.07 8.31
C LEU A 718 11.52 5.14 7.40
N ILE A 719 12.85 5.28 7.37
CA ILE A 719 13.51 6.32 6.57
C ILE A 719 13.45 5.98 5.08
N ASN A 720 13.60 4.70 4.74
CA ASN A 720 13.56 4.23 3.36
C ASN A 720 12.11 3.98 2.86
N SER A 721 11.08 4.05 3.72
CA SER A 721 9.69 3.71 3.37
C SER A 721 9.08 4.51 2.21
N LYS A 722 9.59 5.73 1.94
CA LYS A 722 9.13 6.60 0.83
C LYS A 722 10.03 6.52 -0.40
N VAL A 723 11.16 5.83 -0.30
CA VAL A 723 12.14 5.67 -1.38
C VAL A 723 12.37 4.16 -1.49
N PRO A 724 11.52 3.42 -2.24
CA PRO A 724 11.71 1.98 -2.38
C PRO A 724 13.08 1.79 -3.02
N THR A 725 14.12 1.42 -2.25
CA THR A 725 15.52 1.35 -2.71
C THR A 725 15.92 -0.11 -2.94
N SER A 726 17.00 -0.34 -3.70
CA SER A 726 17.44 -1.66 -4.12
C SER A 726 18.25 -2.32 -3.02
N ASP A 727 18.51 -1.61 -1.92
CA ASP A 727 19.03 -2.00 -0.61
C ASP A 727 18.63 -0.90 0.38
N MET A 728 18.52 -1.21 1.68
CA MET A 728 18.30 -0.15 2.67
C MET A 728 19.54 0.72 2.73
N LYS A 729 19.47 1.94 2.15
CA LYS A 729 20.58 2.89 2.25
C LYS A 729 20.76 3.24 3.72
N ILE A 730 21.97 3.03 4.20
CA ILE A 730 22.34 3.37 5.55
C ILE A 730 22.57 4.85 5.60
N LYS A 731 21.78 5.45 6.47
CA LYS A 731 21.78 6.87 6.72
C LYS A 731 22.84 7.19 7.75
N THR A 732 23.45 8.37 7.62
CA THR A 732 24.49 8.87 8.55
C THR A 732 24.05 8.80 10.02
N VAL A 733 22.74 8.85 10.29
CA VAL A 733 22.13 8.71 11.62
C VAL A 733 22.46 7.37 12.31
N PHE A 734 22.78 6.30 11.59
CA PHE A 734 23.06 5.00 12.19
C PHE A 734 24.54 4.59 12.18
N GLY A 735 25.39 5.29 11.42
CA GLY A 735 26.79 4.88 11.22
C GLY A 735 27.65 4.80 12.49
N GLN A 736 27.30 5.56 13.54
CA GLN A 736 28.00 5.52 14.83
C GLN A 736 27.63 4.32 15.72
N TYR A 737 26.57 3.59 15.35
CA TYR A 737 26.02 2.48 16.13
C TYR A 737 26.34 1.09 15.54
N PHE A 738 27.16 1.01 14.49
CA PHE A 738 27.51 -0.29 13.89
C PHE A 738 28.21 -1.24 14.86
N ASN A 739 28.95 -0.72 15.84
CA ASN A 739 29.56 -1.50 16.91
C ASN A 739 28.55 -2.09 17.91
N LYS A 740 27.28 -1.69 17.84
CA LYS A 740 26.18 -2.25 18.64
C LYS A 740 25.45 -3.38 17.91
N ILE A 741 25.74 -3.62 16.62
CA ILE A 741 25.20 -4.77 15.88
C ILE A 741 25.77 -6.04 16.51
N CYS A 742 24.89 -6.95 16.91
CA CYS A 742 25.26 -8.17 17.63
C CYS A 742 24.80 -9.41 16.83
N PRO A 743 25.73 -10.19 16.26
CA PRO A 743 25.43 -11.41 15.50
C PRO A 743 24.60 -12.45 16.23
N GLU A 744 24.77 -12.56 17.55
CA GLU A 744 24.15 -13.58 18.39
C GLU A 744 22.69 -13.25 18.76
N LYS A 745 22.23 -12.01 18.53
CA LYS A 745 20.86 -11.60 18.81
C LYS A 745 19.96 -11.72 17.58
N SER A 746 18.65 -11.82 17.81
CA SER A 746 17.64 -11.89 16.75
C SER A 746 17.75 -10.70 15.78
N PHE A 747 17.19 -10.88 14.58
CA PHE A 747 17.21 -9.90 13.48
C PHE A 747 18.59 -9.55 12.87
N PHE A 748 19.68 -10.20 13.29
CA PHE A 748 21.01 -10.00 12.67
C PHE A 748 21.02 -10.32 11.17
N LEU A 749 20.56 -11.51 10.77
CA LEU A 749 20.54 -11.91 9.36
C LEU A 749 19.66 -10.98 8.50
N PRO A 750 18.41 -10.63 8.90
CA PRO A 750 17.64 -9.60 8.21
C PRO A 750 18.34 -8.25 8.08
N LEU A 751 19.06 -7.81 9.12
CA LEU A 751 19.80 -6.55 9.09
C LEU A 751 20.95 -6.61 8.10
N ILE A 752 21.84 -7.60 8.25
CA ILE A 752 23.04 -7.74 7.42
C ILE A 752 22.65 -7.94 5.97
N CYS A 753 21.73 -8.85 5.65
CA CYS A 753 21.40 -9.12 4.25
C CYS A 753 20.80 -7.89 3.54
N ARG A 754 20.03 -7.04 4.23
CA ARG A 754 19.44 -5.83 3.63
C ARG A 754 20.39 -4.65 3.50
N CYS A 755 21.49 -4.67 4.25
CA CYS A 755 22.48 -3.59 4.30
C CYS A 755 23.83 -3.98 3.70
N LEU A 756 24.03 -5.27 3.34
CA LEU A 756 25.32 -5.86 2.97
C LEU A 756 26.03 -5.08 1.88
N MET A 757 25.28 -4.67 0.85
CA MET A 757 25.80 -3.96 -0.32
C MET A 757 26.15 -2.49 -0.06
N ASP A 758 25.68 -1.91 1.04
CA ASP A 758 25.90 -0.50 1.40
C ASP A 758 27.00 -0.31 2.46
N PHE A 759 27.43 -1.39 3.11
CA PHE A 759 28.53 -1.36 4.09
C PHE A 759 29.88 -1.10 3.42
N LYS A 760 30.68 -0.26 4.05
CA LYS A 760 32.11 -0.11 3.72
C LYS A 760 32.92 -1.12 4.53
N GLU A 761 34.17 -1.36 4.12
CA GLU A 761 35.11 -2.24 4.84
C GLU A 761 35.21 -1.87 6.33
N ALA A 762 35.39 -0.58 6.64
CA ALA A 762 35.44 -0.08 8.02
C ALA A 762 34.13 -0.26 8.82
N ASP A 763 33.00 -0.51 8.17
CA ASP A 763 31.73 -0.77 8.84
C ASP A 763 31.60 -2.25 9.23
N PHE A 764 32.09 -3.17 8.38
CA PHE A 764 32.21 -4.59 8.73
C PHE A 764 33.15 -4.81 9.91
N GLU A 765 34.28 -4.10 9.96
CA GLU A 765 35.26 -4.21 11.06
C GLU A 765 34.70 -3.81 12.43
N LYS A 766 33.63 -3.00 12.48
CA LYS A 766 32.98 -2.60 13.74
C LYS A 766 32.07 -3.69 14.29
N ILE A 767 31.68 -4.69 13.50
CA ILE A 767 30.78 -5.76 13.95
C ILE A 767 31.59 -6.81 14.68
N HIS A 768 31.30 -7.00 15.97
CA HIS A 768 31.99 -7.94 16.81
C HIS A 768 31.19 -9.23 16.99
N PHE A 769 31.81 -10.36 16.68
CA PHE A 769 31.29 -11.71 16.97
C PHE A 769 31.84 -12.17 18.32
N ALA A 770 30.95 -12.57 19.22
CA ALA A 770 31.34 -13.04 20.55
C ALA A 770 32.08 -14.39 20.46
N ASN A 771 31.63 -15.29 19.57
CA ASN A 771 32.18 -16.64 19.38
C ASN A 771 32.29 -17.00 17.89
N PRO A 772 33.32 -16.56 17.15
CA PRO A 772 33.57 -17.02 15.78
C PRO A 772 34.17 -18.44 15.76
N PRO A 773 33.83 -19.29 14.77
CA PRO A 773 32.93 -19.01 13.65
C PRO A 773 31.44 -19.11 14.04
N TYR A 774 30.64 -18.18 13.54
CA TYR A 774 29.19 -18.12 13.71
C TYR A 774 28.48 -19.13 12.79
N SER A 775 27.63 -19.97 13.37
CA SER A 775 26.82 -20.95 12.61
C SER A 775 25.56 -20.28 12.06
N LEU A 776 25.37 -20.38 10.75
CA LEU A 776 24.11 -19.97 10.09
C LEU A 776 22.97 -20.97 10.40
N PRO A 777 21.70 -20.53 10.40
CA PRO A 777 20.55 -21.43 10.53
C PRO A 777 20.54 -22.49 9.41
N LYS A 778 20.10 -23.71 9.73
CA LYS A 778 20.12 -24.84 8.77
C LYS A 778 19.32 -24.58 7.48
N ASP A 779 18.21 -23.86 7.58
CA ASP A 779 17.30 -23.55 6.46
C ASP A 779 17.65 -22.22 5.75
N PHE A 780 18.75 -21.58 6.17
CA PHE A 780 19.26 -20.37 5.52
C PHE A 780 20.05 -20.75 4.27
N ASN A 781 19.92 -19.94 3.20
CA ASN A 781 20.69 -20.15 1.98
C ASN A 781 22.13 -19.65 2.18
N SER A 782 22.93 -20.43 2.90
CA SER A 782 24.33 -20.12 3.19
C SER A 782 25.19 -20.05 1.93
N PHE A 783 24.83 -20.81 0.88
CA PHE A 783 25.55 -20.78 -0.40
C PHE A 783 25.52 -19.38 -1.01
N GLU A 784 24.33 -18.78 -1.16
CA GLU A 784 24.18 -17.45 -1.75
C GLU A 784 24.83 -16.36 -0.90
N PHE A 785 24.63 -16.43 0.42
CA PHE A 785 25.24 -15.48 1.35
C PHE A 785 26.77 -15.49 1.28
N PHE A 786 27.38 -16.68 1.32
CA PHE A 786 28.83 -16.83 1.19
C PHE A 786 29.33 -16.41 -0.19
N TYR A 787 28.57 -16.72 -1.24
CA TYR A 787 28.91 -16.31 -2.59
C TYR A 787 28.97 -14.79 -2.70
N VAL A 788 27.95 -14.06 -2.26
CA VAL A 788 27.94 -12.59 -2.30
C VAL A 788 29.07 -11.99 -1.48
N ILE A 789 29.29 -12.46 -0.25
CA ILE A 789 30.40 -12.00 0.59
C ILE A 789 31.75 -12.23 -0.10
N SER A 790 31.95 -13.39 -0.73
CA SER A 790 33.21 -13.71 -1.43
C SER A 790 33.50 -12.80 -2.63
N LYS A 791 32.46 -12.17 -3.18
CA LYS A 791 32.54 -11.29 -4.35
C LYS A 791 32.56 -9.81 -4.00
N LEU A 792 32.27 -9.45 -2.75
CA LEU A 792 32.38 -8.09 -2.23
C LEU A 792 33.80 -7.88 -1.67
N PRO A 793 34.63 -7.03 -2.29
CA PRO A 793 35.97 -6.71 -1.76
C PRO A 793 35.92 -6.21 -0.31
N GLU A 794 34.91 -5.38 0.01
CA GLU A 794 34.69 -4.76 1.32
C GLU A 794 34.36 -5.77 2.43
N ALA A 795 33.83 -6.95 2.08
CA ALA A 795 33.38 -7.97 3.03
C ALA A 795 34.33 -9.16 3.16
N LYS A 796 35.54 -9.08 2.58
CA LYS A 796 36.45 -10.23 2.46
C LYS A 796 36.84 -10.85 3.81
N SER A 797 37.18 -10.03 4.80
CA SER A 797 37.48 -10.46 6.17
C SER A 797 36.22 -10.84 6.96
N PHE A 798 35.07 -10.24 6.62
CA PHE A 798 33.80 -10.51 7.30
C PHE A 798 33.38 -11.97 7.13
N GLY A 799 33.58 -12.57 5.95
CA GLY A 799 33.25 -13.97 5.67
C GLY A 799 33.97 -14.99 6.56
N GLU A 800 35.17 -14.67 7.04
CA GLU A 800 35.98 -15.56 7.89
C GLU A 800 35.34 -15.80 9.27
N ASN A 801 34.36 -14.98 9.65
CA ASN A 801 33.61 -15.15 10.91
C ASN A 801 32.52 -16.22 10.83
N PHE A 802 32.29 -16.89 9.69
CA PHE A 802 31.17 -17.83 9.52
C PHE A 802 31.62 -19.27 9.34
N GLU A 803 30.88 -20.20 9.96
CA GLU A 803 31.15 -21.63 9.85
C GLU A 803 30.87 -22.12 8.42
N GLY A 804 31.80 -22.88 7.84
CA GLY A 804 31.66 -23.43 6.49
C GLY A 804 32.06 -22.49 5.35
N TYR A 805 32.42 -21.23 5.62
CA TYR A 805 32.87 -20.29 4.58
C TYR A 805 34.16 -20.75 3.88
N ASP A 806 35.11 -21.31 4.62
CA ASP A 806 36.34 -21.88 4.03
C ASP A 806 36.05 -23.08 3.14
N ASN A 807 35.15 -23.96 3.57
CA ASN A 807 34.71 -25.10 2.76
C ASN A 807 34.05 -24.61 1.46
N PHE A 808 33.17 -23.60 1.54
CA PHE A 808 32.60 -22.94 0.37
C PHE A 808 33.69 -22.44 -0.59
N LYS A 809 34.67 -21.68 -0.10
CA LYS A 809 35.80 -21.18 -0.92
C LYS A 809 36.57 -22.31 -1.62
N THR A 810 36.76 -23.46 -0.97
CA THR A 810 37.45 -24.61 -1.58
C THR A 810 36.61 -25.32 -2.66
N GLN A 811 35.29 -25.39 -2.48
CA GLN A 811 34.37 -26.03 -3.42
C GLN A 811 34.11 -25.15 -4.64
N THR A 812 33.98 -23.83 -4.45
CA THR A 812 33.87 -22.85 -5.53
C THR A 812 35.28 -22.45 -6.00
N LYS A 813 35.99 -23.36 -6.69
CA LYS A 813 37.26 -22.98 -7.34
C LYS A 813 37.06 -21.74 -8.22
N PRO A 814 38.03 -20.81 -8.29
CA PRO A 814 37.96 -19.69 -9.23
C PRO A 814 37.72 -20.25 -10.63
N ASP A 815 36.69 -19.76 -11.33
CA ASP A 815 36.45 -20.14 -12.73
C ASP A 815 37.75 -19.87 -13.52
N ASP A 816 38.17 -20.84 -14.34
CA ASP A 816 39.35 -20.71 -15.19
C ASP A 816 39.10 -19.64 -16.26
N CYS A 817 39.59 -18.42 -16.01
CA CYS A 817 39.51 -17.25 -16.90
C CYS A 817 40.06 -17.52 -18.32
N SER A 818 40.74 -18.65 -18.54
CA SER A 818 41.34 -19.00 -19.83
C SER A 818 40.38 -19.69 -20.82
N LYS A 819 39.22 -20.21 -20.39
CA LYS A 819 38.34 -21.03 -21.27
C LYS A 819 36.87 -20.61 -21.34
N ASN A 820 36.27 -20.06 -20.28
CA ASN A 820 34.84 -19.70 -20.25
C ASN A 820 34.58 -18.52 -19.31
N THR A 821 33.89 -17.48 -19.79
CA THR A 821 33.54 -16.31 -18.96
C THR A 821 32.11 -16.44 -18.45
N THR A 822 31.95 -16.74 -17.15
CA THR A 822 30.65 -16.64 -16.49
C THR A 822 30.24 -15.18 -16.30
N ILE A 823 28.94 -14.90 -16.09
CA ILE A 823 28.48 -13.53 -15.75
C ILE A 823 29.22 -13.01 -14.52
N SER A 824 29.48 -13.87 -13.53
CA SER A 824 30.28 -13.53 -12.35
C SER A 824 31.70 -13.06 -12.72
N VAL A 825 32.44 -13.85 -13.51
CA VAL A 825 33.80 -13.50 -13.96
C VAL A 825 33.81 -12.23 -14.80
N TRP A 826 32.77 -12.03 -15.61
CA TRP A 826 32.59 -10.81 -16.40
C TRP A 826 32.51 -9.55 -15.53
N LEU A 827 31.69 -9.59 -14.47
CA LEU A 827 31.56 -8.48 -13.53
C LEU A 827 32.86 -8.22 -12.76
N ASP A 828 33.55 -9.27 -12.32
CA ASP A 828 34.84 -9.17 -11.63
C ASP A 828 35.90 -8.48 -12.49
N PHE A 829 35.98 -8.84 -13.78
CA PHE A 829 36.89 -8.18 -14.73
C PHE A 829 36.59 -6.67 -14.83
N LEU A 830 35.31 -6.30 -15.00
CA LEU A 830 34.93 -4.89 -15.17
C LEU A 830 35.14 -4.08 -13.88
N ASN A 831 34.90 -4.68 -12.71
CA ASN A 831 35.28 -4.10 -11.42
C ASN A 831 36.78 -3.83 -11.34
N GLY A 832 37.62 -4.77 -11.78
CA GLY A 832 39.08 -4.64 -11.76
C GLY A 832 39.65 -3.62 -12.73
N GLU A 833 39.09 -3.49 -13.94
CA GLU A 833 39.57 -2.53 -14.94
C GLU A 833 39.21 -1.07 -14.58
N LEU A 834 38.04 -0.84 -13.98
CA LEU A 834 37.67 0.49 -13.46
C LEU A 834 38.66 1.03 -12.43
N LEU A 835 39.21 0.15 -11.58
CA LEU A 835 40.20 0.55 -10.56
C LEU A 835 41.56 0.91 -11.17
N LYS A 836 41.87 0.44 -12.39
CA LYS A 836 43.17 0.65 -13.04
C LYS A 836 43.19 1.86 -13.97
N ASN A 837 42.04 2.30 -14.48
CA ASN A 837 41.98 3.35 -15.49
C ASN A 837 40.77 4.28 -15.26
N GLU A 838 41.00 5.45 -14.66
CA GLU A 838 39.97 6.48 -14.46
C GLU A 838 39.35 6.97 -15.79
N ASN A 839 40.01 6.73 -16.93
CA ASN A 839 39.50 7.02 -18.28
C ASN A 839 38.74 5.84 -18.93
N PHE A 840 38.33 4.81 -18.18
CA PHE A 840 37.42 3.77 -18.67
C PHE A 840 36.00 4.33 -18.87
N ARG A 841 35.84 5.21 -19.87
CA ARG A 841 34.70 6.12 -20.04
C ARG A 841 33.38 5.46 -20.42
N LEU A 842 33.34 4.15 -20.68
CA LEU A 842 32.15 3.42 -21.14
C LEU A 842 32.11 2.01 -20.56
N ASP A 843 31.82 1.90 -19.26
CA ASP A 843 31.57 0.62 -18.63
C ASP A 843 30.28 -0.03 -19.18
N VAL A 844 30.47 -1.14 -19.90
CA VAL A 844 29.43 -1.91 -20.60
C VAL A 844 28.33 -2.40 -19.64
N ARG A 845 28.61 -2.52 -18.33
CA ARG A 845 27.59 -2.87 -17.32
C ARG A 845 26.48 -1.85 -17.22
N PHE A 846 26.77 -0.58 -17.51
CA PHE A 846 25.78 0.48 -17.39
C PHE A 846 24.86 0.58 -18.62
N SER A 847 25.09 -0.24 -19.65
CA SER A 847 24.28 -0.28 -20.85
C SER A 847 23.06 -1.17 -20.73
N GLU A 848 21.90 -0.57 -20.99
CA GLU A 848 20.64 -1.31 -21.13
C GLU A 848 20.65 -2.24 -22.36
N LEU A 849 21.23 -1.79 -23.48
CA LEU A 849 21.41 -2.64 -24.68
C LEU A 849 22.18 -3.92 -24.35
N MET A 850 23.27 -3.82 -23.59
CA MET A 850 24.07 -4.98 -23.22
C MET A 850 23.29 -5.95 -22.34
N ALA A 851 22.59 -5.45 -21.31
CA ALA A 851 21.74 -6.27 -20.46
C ALA A 851 20.66 -7.01 -21.30
N SER A 852 20.08 -6.33 -22.28
CA SER A 852 19.07 -6.88 -23.19
C SER A 852 19.65 -7.97 -24.10
N LYS A 853 20.85 -7.76 -24.67
CA LYS A 853 21.56 -8.77 -25.48
C LYS A 853 21.91 -10.02 -24.66
N ILE A 854 22.36 -9.85 -23.42
CA ILE A 854 22.64 -10.97 -22.52
C ILE A 854 21.34 -11.73 -22.19
N ALA A 855 20.26 -11.04 -21.82
CA ALA A 855 18.99 -11.67 -21.50
C ALA A 855 18.39 -12.42 -22.70
N LEU A 856 18.49 -11.86 -23.91
CA LEU A 856 18.09 -12.52 -25.15
C LEU A 856 18.88 -13.81 -25.37
N ALA A 857 20.21 -13.75 -25.28
CA ALA A 857 21.07 -14.90 -25.47
C ALA A 857 20.79 -16.03 -24.46
N ILE A 858 20.52 -15.67 -23.20
CA ILE A 858 20.13 -16.63 -22.15
C ILE A 858 18.78 -17.27 -22.49
N SER A 859 17.80 -16.48 -22.93
CA SER A 859 16.47 -16.96 -23.29
C SER A 859 16.53 -17.95 -24.45
N GLU A 860 17.33 -17.67 -25.49
CA GLU A 860 17.55 -18.59 -26.60
C GLU A 860 18.24 -19.89 -26.16
N ALA A 861 19.25 -19.80 -25.27
CA ALA A 861 19.95 -20.96 -24.73
C ALA A 861 19.04 -21.83 -23.84
N ALA A 862 18.21 -21.20 -23.00
CA ALA A 862 17.23 -21.87 -22.16
C ALA A 862 16.16 -22.58 -22.99
N ASN A 863 15.58 -21.89 -23.98
CA ASN A 863 14.58 -22.46 -24.89
C ASN A 863 15.13 -23.69 -25.63
N LYS A 864 16.39 -23.64 -26.10
CA LYS A 864 17.03 -24.79 -26.75
C LYS A 864 17.21 -25.98 -25.80
N LYS A 865 17.70 -25.75 -24.58
CA LYS A 865 17.89 -26.82 -23.58
C LYS A 865 16.56 -27.41 -23.09
N LEU A 866 15.50 -26.60 -23.03
CA LEU A 866 14.17 -27.04 -22.61
C LEU A 866 13.60 -28.03 -23.63
N CYS A 867 13.74 -27.74 -24.93
CA CYS A 867 13.39 -28.68 -26.00
C CYS A 867 14.16 -30.01 -25.92
N ASP A 868 15.39 -30.00 -25.40
CA ASP A 868 16.22 -31.19 -25.19
C ASP A 868 15.82 -32.00 -23.92
N GLY A 869 14.82 -31.55 -23.14
CA GLY A 869 14.35 -32.22 -21.93
C GLY A 869 15.31 -32.14 -20.73
N LYS A 870 16.27 -31.21 -20.75
CA LYS A 870 17.29 -31.08 -19.69
C LYS A 870 16.81 -30.16 -18.56
N LYS A 871 17.20 -30.48 -17.31
CA LYS A 871 17.03 -29.57 -16.18
C LYS A 871 17.96 -28.36 -16.36
N ILE A 872 17.42 -27.15 -16.21
CA ILE A 872 18.14 -25.89 -16.41
C ILE A 872 18.25 -25.17 -15.06
N LYS A 873 19.46 -24.77 -14.68
CA LYS A 873 19.70 -23.90 -13.52
C LYS A 873 20.14 -22.52 -13.97
N ILE A 874 19.46 -21.48 -13.53
CA ILE A 874 19.80 -20.08 -13.85
C ILE A 874 20.48 -19.44 -12.64
N HIS A 875 21.76 -19.09 -12.80
CA HIS A 875 22.55 -18.39 -11.78
C HIS A 875 23.74 -17.68 -12.48
N PRO A 876 24.30 -16.56 -11.97
CA PRO A 876 25.48 -15.90 -12.54
C PRO A 876 26.70 -16.82 -12.75
N LEU A 877 26.81 -17.90 -11.95
CA LEU A 877 27.85 -18.94 -12.07
C LEU A 877 27.52 -20.07 -13.06
N SER A 878 26.26 -20.23 -13.44
CA SER A 878 25.83 -21.26 -14.40
C SER A 878 25.82 -20.73 -15.83
N VAL A 879 25.66 -19.42 -16.03
CA VAL A 879 25.60 -18.79 -17.35
C VAL A 879 26.97 -18.29 -17.78
N THR A 880 27.45 -18.78 -18.93
CA THR A 880 28.65 -18.27 -19.61
C THR A 880 28.27 -17.44 -20.83
N ILE A 881 28.97 -16.32 -21.05
CA ILE A 881 28.73 -15.39 -22.16
C ILE A 881 29.96 -15.31 -23.08
N SER A 882 29.73 -15.16 -24.40
CA SER A 882 30.78 -14.94 -25.40
C SER A 882 30.27 -14.13 -26.60
N THR A 883 31.17 -13.56 -27.39
CA THR A 883 30.85 -12.88 -28.67
C THR A 883 31.14 -13.76 -29.90
N LYS A 884 31.83 -14.90 -29.72
CA LYS A 884 32.14 -15.88 -30.78
C LYS A 884 31.65 -17.28 -30.38
N LYS A 885 31.16 -18.05 -31.37
CA LYS A 885 30.64 -19.42 -31.17
C LYS A 885 31.70 -20.47 -30.79
N ARG A 886 32.99 -20.23 -31.08
CA ARG A 886 34.13 -21.09 -30.64
C ARG A 886 35.41 -20.25 -30.39
N ASP A 887 35.97 -20.48 -29.21
CA ASP A 887 37.30 -20.15 -28.65
C ASP A 887 37.70 -18.77 -28.07
N LYS A 888 38.22 -18.90 -26.82
CA LYS A 888 39.24 -18.24 -25.97
C LYS A 888 39.41 -16.72 -25.78
N LYS A 889 39.55 -16.41 -24.48
CA LYS A 889 40.00 -15.22 -23.74
C LYS A 889 39.14 -13.95 -23.78
N PHE A 890 38.64 -13.59 -22.60
CA PHE A 890 37.98 -12.33 -22.30
C PHE A 890 38.94 -11.13 -22.30
N SER A 891 40.22 -11.37 -22.02
CA SER A 891 41.24 -10.36 -21.70
C SER A 891 41.70 -9.47 -22.87
N GLU A 892 41.06 -9.54 -24.04
CA GLU A 892 41.45 -8.77 -25.23
C GLU A 892 40.36 -7.79 -25.73
N TYR A 893 39.15 -7.77 -25.13
CA TYR A 893 37.98 -7.08 -25.73
C TYR A 893 37.11 -6.30 -24.73
N GLY A 894 37.72 -5.35 -24.00
CA GLY A 894 37.05 -4.57 -22.95
C GLY A 894 36.32 -3.30 -23.41
N SER A 895 36.27 -2.98 -24.72
CA SER A 895 35.66 -1.73 -25.18
C SER A 895 34.16 -1.89 -25.45
N TRP A 896 33.38 -0.87 -25.05
CA TRP A 896 31.95 -0.77 -25.36
C TRP A 896 31.63 -1.01 -26.84
N HIS A 897 32.40 -0.42 -27.75
CA HIS A 897 32.24 -0.55 -29.20
C HIS A 897 32.27 -2.01 -29.68
N TYR A 898 33.15 -2.82 -29.09
CA TYR A 898 33.24 -4.24 -29.43
C TYR A 898 31.96 -5.00 -29.06
N TRP A 899 31.43 -4.77 -27.86
CA TRP A 899 30.21 -5.44 -27.40
C TRP A 899 28.95 -4.91 -28.08
N ARG A 900 28.96 -3.64 -28.48
CA ARG A 900 27.90 -3.04 -29.30
C ARG A 900 27.78 -3.74 -30.65
N ASP A 901 28.90 -3.93 -31.35
CA ASP A 901 28.91 -4.38 -32.76
C ASP A 901 28.82 -5.91 -32.93
N ASN A 902 28.98 -6.68 -31.85
CA ASN A 902 28.96 -8.14 -31.90
C ASN A 902 27.70 -8.72 -31.24
N SER A 903 27.26 -9.88 -31.74
CA SER A 903 26.20 -10.67 -31.10
C SER A 903 26.72 -11.32 -29.82
N VAL A 904 25.87 -11.38 -28.80
CA VAL A 904 26.15 -12.11 -27.56
C VAL A 904 25.59 -13.53 -27.66
N HIS A 905 26.37 -14.50 -27.23
CA HIS A 905 25.99 -15.90 -27.10
C HIS A 905 26.07 -16.31 -25.64
N ALA A 906 25.10 -17.11 -25.19
CA ALA A 906 25.08 -17.67 -23.84
C ALA A 906 25.07 -19.20 -23.89
N GLU A 907 25.73 -19.82 -22.93
CA GLU A 907 25.62 -21.25 -22.64
C GLU A 907 25.31 -21.43 -21.15
N ILE A 908 24.35 -22.29 -20.83
CA ILE A 908 23.97 -22.59 -19.46
C ILE A 908 24.61 -23.91 -19.06
N LYS A 909 25.40 -23.93 -17.99
CA LYS A 909 26.14 -25.12 -17.52
C LYS A 909 25.48 -25.74 -16.30
N ASP A 910 25.44 -27.07 -16.31
CA ASP A 910 24.85 -27.85 -15.21
C ASP A 910 25.93 -28.13 -14.16
N LYS A 911 26.13 -27.21 -13.23
CA LYS A 911 27.02 -27.40 -12.08
C LYS A 911 26.20 -27.89 -10.88
N THR A 912 26.56 -29.05 -10.32
CA THR A 912 25.80 -29.72 -9.26
C THR A 912 25.82 -28.95 -7.93
N TYR A 913 26.91 -28.24 -7.64
CA TYR A 913 27.10 -27.47 -6.40
C TYR A 913 26.37 -26.12 -6.36
N ILE A 914 25.87 -25.61 -7.51
CA ILE A 914 25.13 -24.34 -7.54
C ILE A 914 23.75 -24.54 -6.90
N ASP A 915 23.43 -23.74 -5.91
CA ASP A 915 22.07 -23.52 -5.46
C ASP A 915 21.48 -22.34 -6.24
N ASP A 916 20.46 -22.57 -7.06
CA ASP A 916 19.77 -21.55 -7.86
C ASP A 916 18.38 -21.20 -7.28
N THR A 917 18.12 -21.56 -6.02
CA THR A 917 16.83 -21.29 -5.37
C THR A 917 16.50 -19.80 -5.24
N CYS A 918 17.49 -18.91 -5.35
CA CYS A 918 17.25 -17.46 -5.45
C CYS A 918 16.84 -16.99 -6.86
N TYR A 919 16.78 -17.88 -7.86
CA TYR A 919 16.29 -17.59 -9.21
C TYR A 919 15.09 -18.47 -9.57
N CYS A 920 15.12 -19.74 -9.15
CA CYS A 920 14.07 -20.74 -9.31
C CYS A 920 13.28 -20.94 -8.02
N TYR A 921 13.07 -19.86 -7.26
CA TYR A 921 12.38 -19.82 -5.96
C TYR A 921 11.04 -20.56 -5.94
N THR A 922 10.45 -20.72 -7.10
CA THR A 922 9.17 -21.38 -7.36
C THR A 922 9.19 -22.89 -7.09
N ASP A 923 10.29 -23.58 -7.31
CA ASP A 923 10.28 -25.05 -7.36
C ASP A 923 10.36 -25.71 -5.97
N LYS A 924 11.29 -25.26 -5.11
CA LYS A 924 11.48 -25.85 -3.77
C LYS A 924 10.59 -25.21 -2.69
N VAL A 925 10.18 -23.96 -2.88
CA VAL A 925 9.48 -23.18 -1.84
C VAL A 925 7.97 -23.09 -2.14
N LEU A 926 7.53 -23.02 -3.40
CA LEU A 926 6.10 -22.87 -3.74
C LEU A 926 5.36 -24.19 -4.03
N GLY A 927 6.00 -25.34 -3.80
CA GLY A 927 5.33 -26.65 -3.81
C GLY A 927 4.93 -27.16 -5.20
N ASN A 928 5.87 -27.18 -6.16
CA ASN A 928 5.73 -27.85 -7.47
C ASN A 928 4.51 -27.44 -8.33
N VAL A 929 4.16 -26.15 -8.41
CA VAL A 929 3.03 -25.70 -9.25
C VAL A 929 3.43 -24.96 -10.52
N LEU A 930 4.68 -24.48 -10.65
CA LEU A 930 5.11 -23.83 -11.90
C LEU A 930 5.75 -24.86 -12.82
N ARG A 931 5.21 -24.96 -14.04
CA ARG A 931 5.77 -25.80 -15.10
C ARG A 931 7.19 -25.29 -15.39
N SER A 932 8.10 -26.16 -15.80
CA SER A 932 9.53 -25.83 -15.96
C SER A 932 9.79 -24.57 -16.81
N GLU A 933 8.90 -24.25 -17.76
CA GLU A 933 9.02 -23.05 -18.60
C GLU A 933 8.70 -21.74 -17.86
N GLU A 934 7.65 -21.72 -17.03
CA GLU A 934 7.24 -20.51 -16.27
C GLU A 934 8.27 -20.17 -15.18
N ALA A 935 8.81 -21.20 -14.52
CA ALA A 935 9.91 -21.04 -13.58
C ALA A 935 11.16 -20.45 -14.26
N LEU A 936 11.44 -20.85 -15.51
CA LEU A 936 12.54 -20.29 -16.30
C LEU A 936 12.27 -18.86 -16.74
N LEU A 937 11.04 -18.53 -17.15
CA LEU A 937 10.63 -17.17 -17.47
C LEU A 937 10.89 -16.23 -16.29
N TYR A 938 10.49 -16.66 -15.08
CA TYR A 938 10.72 -15.91 -13.85
C TYR A 938 12.22 -15.77 -13.55
N ALA A 939 12.98 -16.86 -13.60
CA ALA A 939 14.42 -16.88 -13.31
C ALA A 939 15.22 -15.98 -14.28
N ILE A 940 14.88 -16.00 -15.56
CA ILE A 940 15.50 -15.14 -16.58
C ILE A 940 15.11 -13.68 -16.35
N GLY A 941 13.82 -13.40 -16.07
CA GLY A 941 13.36 -12.06 -15.70
C GLY A 941 14.09 -11.48 -14.49
N LEU A 942 14.36 -12.32 -13.48
CA LEU A 942 15.12 -11.96 -12.28
C LEU A 942 16.58 -11.63 -12.59
N LEU A 943 17.23 -12.45 -13.41
CA LEU A 943 18.60 -12.20 -13.83
C LEU A 943 18.67 -10.94 -14.71
N PHE A 944 17.69 -10.73 -15.57
CA PHE A 944 17.60 -9.54 -16.41
C PHE A 944 17.43 -8.28 -15.57
N LEU A 945 16.50 -8.27 -14.60
CA LEU A 945 16.34 -7.18 -13.64
C LEU A 945 17.69 -6.84 -12.99
N GLN A 946 18.40 -7.84 -12.51
CA GLN A 946 19.68 -7.64 -11.82
C GLN A 946 20.76 -7.06 -12.73
N LEU A 947 20.84 -7.49 -13.99
CA LEU A 947 21.72 -6.85 -14.98
C LEU A 947 21.36 -5.38 -15.20
N LEU A 948 20.07 -5.04 -15.24
CA LEU A 948 19.58 -3.66 -15.43
C LEU A 948 19.84 -2.75 -14.21
N THR A 949 20.01 -3.30 -13.01
CA THR A 949 20.32 -2.51 -11.80
C THR A 949 21.78 -2.09 -11.68
N LYS A 950 22.66 -2.59 -12.56
CA LYS A 950 24.06 -2.13 -12.67
C LYS A 950 24.88 -2.33 -11.38
N GLN A 951 24.52 -3.33 -10.58
CA GLN A 951 25.20 -3.66 -9.33
C GLN A 951 26.56 -4.31 -9.58
N LYS A 952 27.52 -4.09 -8.67
CA LYS A 952 28.89 -4.62 -8.78
C LYS A 952 28.96 -6.15 -8.62
N VAL A 953 28.02 -6.72 -7.85
CA VAL A 953 27.95 -8.14 -7.49
C VAL A 953 26.51 -8.63 -7.68
N LEU A 954 26.36 -9.82 -8.26
CA LEU A 954 25.07 -10.51 -8.43
C LEU A 954 25.18 -11.94 -7.82
N PRO A 955 24.13 -12.46 -7.15
CA PRO A 955 22.83 -11.81 -6.95
C PRO A 955 22.81 -10.82 -5.79
N TRP A 956 22.13 -9.69 -5.94
CA TRP A 956 21.81 -8.78 -4.81
C TRP A 956 20.41 -9.05 -4.22
N ILE A 957 19.64 -9.96 -4.83
CA ILE A 957 18.24 -10.21 -4.49
C ILE A 957 18.02 -11.20 -3.33
N PHE A 958 19.09 -11.76 -2.75
CA PHE A 958 18.99 -12.79 -1.71
C PHE A 958 18.40 -12.23 -0.40
N TYR A 959 17.58 -13.03 0.29
CA TYR A 959 16.96 -12.70 1.60
C TYR A 959 16.13 -11.39 1.63
N ARG A 960 15.53 -11.01 0.50
CA ARG A 960 14.68 -9.82 0.40
C ARG A 960 13.20 -10.14 0.68
N PRO A 961 12.47 -9.30 1.43
CA PRO A 961 11.03 -9.49 1.59
C PRO A 961 10.27 -9.31 0.26
N GLU A 962 10.79 -8.51 -0.67
CA GLU A 962 10.21 -8.29 -2.01
C GLU A 962 10.43 -9.48 -2.97
N PHE A 963 11.41 -10.34 -2.65
CA PHE A 963 11.79 -11.48 -3.49
C PHE A 963 10.63 -12.44 -3.70
N GLY A 964 10.32 -12.79 -4.95
CA GLY A 964 9.18 -13.63 -5.32
C GLY A 964 7.92 -12.86 -5.77
N PHE A 965 7.68 -11.64 -5.26
CA PHE A 965 6.31 -11.12 -5.20
C PHE A 965 6.13 -9.62 -5.47
N GLU A 966 7.10 -8.75 -5.18
CA GLU A 966 6.94 -7.28 -5.27
C GLU A 966 8.07 -6.56 -6.02
N TRP A 967 8.27 -6.94 -7.28
CA TRP A 967 9.26 -6.28 -8.15
C TRP A 967 8.81 -4.94 -8.73
N ASP A 968 7.51 -4.64 -8.71
CA ASP A 968 6.95 -3.41 -9.30
C ASP A 968 7.53 -2.14 -8.65
N SER A 969 7.75 -2.11 -7.34
CA SER A 969 8.33 -0.95 -6.65
C SER A 969 9.80 -0.72 -7.02
N VAL A 970 10.55 -1.81 -7.19
CA VAL A 970 11.94 -1.78 -7.67
C VAL A 970 11.98 -1.29 -9.12
N LEU A 971 11.13 -1.86 -9.98
CA LEU A 971 11.05 -1.54 -11.40
C LEU A 971 10.62 -0.09 -11.66
N LEU A 972 9.61 0.41 -10.96
CA LEU A 972 9.13 1.79 -11.11
C LEU A 972 10.23 2.81 -10.83
N ARG A 973 11.06 2.58 -9.83
CA ARG A 973 12.19 3.48 -9.55
C ARG A 973 13.27 3.42 -10.63
N ILE A 974 13.66 2.22 -11.07
CA ILE A 974 14.66 2.11 -12.14
C ILE A 974 14.17 2.85 -13.39
N LEU A 975 12.86 2.81 -13.65
CA LEU A 975 12.22 3.62 -14.69
C LEU A 975 12.28 5.13 -14.39
N TYR A 976 11.93 5.56 -13.17
CA TYR A 976 11.99 6.99 -12.76
C TYR A 976 13.41 7.58 -12.81
N ASP A 977 14.41 6.80 -12.45
CA ASP A 977 15.83 7.19 -12.52
C ASP A 977 16.35 7.23 -13.96
N GLY A 978 15.50 6.89 -14.94
CA GLY A 978 15.84 6.82 -16.37
C GLY A 978 16.87 5.74 -16.70
N ALA A 979 16.98 4.73 -15.84
CA ALA A 979 18.00 3.68 -15.97
C ALA A 979 17.56 2.51 -16.87
N ILE A 980 16.25 2.40 -17.16
CA ILE A 980 15.66 1.43 -18.09
C ILE A 980 14.61 2.09 -18.98
N SER A 981 14.48 1.60 -20.21
CA SER A 981 13.42 1.96 -21.15
C SER A 981 12.08 1.42 -20.70
N THR A 982 11.02 2.08 -21.17
CA THR A 982 9.64 1.62 -21.00
C THR A 982 9.47 0.19 -21.50
N LYS A 983 10.08 -0.15 -22.65
CA LYS A 983 9.98 -1.49 -23.24
C LYS A 983 10.54 -2.57 -22.31
N ASN A 984 11.75 -2.39 -21.81
CA ASN A 984 12.37 -3.36 -20.90
C ASN A 984 11.72 -3.40 -19.52
N TYR A 985 11.26 -2.25 -19.02
CA TYR A 985 10.41 -2.20 -17.83
C TYR A 985 9.19 -3.13 -18.00
N LEU A 986 8.47 -3.05 -19.12
CA LEU A 986 7.31 -3.90 -19.39
C LEU A 986 7.68 -5.38 -19.55
N ILE A 987 8.81 -5.71 -20.17
CA ILE A 987 9.31 -7.09 -20.31
C ILE A 987 9.60 -7.71 -18.95
N VAL A 988 10.41 -7.04 -18.12
CA VAL A 988 10.79 -7.55 -16.80
C VAL A 988 9.57 -7.66 -15.90
N ARG A 989 8.70 -6.64 -15.92
CA ARG A 989 7.43 -6.67 -15.20
C ARG A 989 6.57 -7.86 -15.60
N SER A 990 6.54 -8.18 -16.90
CA SER A 990 5.75 -9.30 -17.40
C SER A 990 6.23 -10.65 -16.86
N CYS A 991 7.55 -10.83 -16.76
CA CYS A 991 8.15 -12.06 -16.22
C CYS A 991 7.99 -12.21 -14.70
N LEU A 992 7.99 -11.09 -13.97
CA LEU A 992 8.14 -11.08 -12.51
C LEU A 992 6.84 -10.88 -11.73
N SER A 993 5.77 -10.44 -12.38
CA SER A 993 4.49 -10.12 -11.76
C SER A 993 3.77 -11.37 -11.23
N ALA A 994 3.38 -11.35 -9.94
CA ALA A 994 2.50 -12.36 -9.36
C ALA A 994 1.14 -12.43 -10.07
N TYR A 995 0.65 -11.30 -10.59
CA TYR A 995 -0.60 -11.24 -11.34
C TYR A 995 -0.50 -11.94 -12.69
N ASN A 996 0.60 -11.74 -13.43
CA ASN A 996 0.79 -12.46 -14.70
C ASN A 996 0.96 -13.97 -14.46
N ARG A 997 1.70 -14.39 -13.41
CA ARG A 997 1.79 -15.80 -13.03
C ARG A 997 0.44 -16.42 -12.71
N GLU A 998 -0.41 -15.72 -11.96
CA GLU A 998 -1.77 -16.17 -11.67
C GLU A 998 -2.60 -16.30 -12.95
N ILE A 999 -2.51 -15.36 -13.89
CA ILE A 999 -3.19 -15.43 -15.19
C ILE A 999 -2.68 -16.61 -16.04
N LEU A 1000 -1.37 -16.86 -16.10
CA LEU A 1000 -0.81 -18.00 -16.82
C LEU A 1000 -1.36 -19.32 -16.28
N LYS A 1001 -1.46 -19.42 -14.95
CA LYS A 1001 -2.09 -20.57 -14.29
C LYS A 1001 -3.57 -20.69 -14.69
N MET A 1002 -4.35 -19.61 -14.67
CA MET A 1002 -5.76 -19.62 -15.11
C MET A 1002 -5.92 -20.06 -16.58
N LEU A 1003 -5.09 -19.53 -17.48
CA LEU A 1003 -5.05 -19.92 -18.90
C LEU A 1003 -4.78 -21.43 -19.06
N HIS A 1004 -3.89 -21.98 -18.24
CA HIS A 1004 -3.56 -23.41 -18.26
C HIS A 1004 -4.63 -24.31 -17.66
N ASP A 1005 -5.39 -23.81 -16.68
CA ASP A 1005 -6.47 -24.54 -16.00
C ASP A 1005 -7.79 -24.55 -16.83
N ASN A 1006 -7.74 -24.16 -18.12
CA ASN A 1006 -8.87 -24.13 -19.07
C ASN A 1006 -10.08 -23.29 -18.59
N THR A 1007 -9.85 -22.20 -17.86
CA THR A 1007 -10.91 -21.20 -17.65
C THR A 1007 -11.19 -20.48 -18.98
N GLY A 1008 -12.45 -20.32 -19.39
CA GLY A 1008 -12.80 -19.71 -20.67
C GLY A 1008 -12.11 -18.35 -20.90
N GLU A 1009 -11.58 -18.11 -22.10
CA GLU A 1009 -10.77 -16.91 -22.44
C GLU A 1009 -11.46 -15.57 -22.10
N ASN A 1010 -12.79 -15.53 -22.05
CA ASN A 1010 -13.57 -14.32 -21.78
C ASN A 1010 -13.41 -13.75 -20.36
N ASP A 1011 -12.87 -14.53 -19.43
CA ASP A 1011 -12.87 -14.21 -18.00
C ASP A 1011 -11.49 -13.81 -17.47
N ILE A 1012 -10.50 -13.82 -18.36
CA ILE A 1012 -9.10 -13.61 -18.04
C ILE A 1012 -8.79 -12.12 -18.25
N PRO A 1013 -8.43 -11.40 -17.18
CA PRO A 1013 -8.02 -10.01 -17.29
C PRO A 1013 -6.80 -9.84 -18.23
N PRO A 1014 -6.60 -8.67 -18.85
CA PRO A 1014 -5.39 -8.42 -19.62
C PRO A 1014 -4.16 -8.52 -18.72
N LEU A 1015 -3.08 -9.09 -19.29
CA LEU A 1015 -1.76 -9.12 -18.66
C LEU A 1015 -1.26 -7.69 -18.43
N TYR A 1016 -0.48 -7.49 -17.38
CA TYR A 1016 0.25 -6.23 -17.22
C TYR A 1016 1.46 -6.21 -18.16
N GLY A 1017 1.53 -5.18 -18.99
CA GLY A 1017 2.65 -4.93 -19.90
C GLY A 1017 2.58 -5.75 -21.20
N VAL A 1018 3.70 -6.35 -21.60
CA VAL A 1018 3.80 -7.15 -22.82
C VAL A 1018 3.29 -8.58 -22.58
N LYS A 1019 2.71 -9.19 -23.62
CA LYS A 1019 2.13 -10.55 -23.57
C LYS A 1019 3.24 -11.60 -23.69
N CYS A 1020 3.88 -11.94 -22.57
CA CYS A 1020 4.85 -13.04 -22.49
C CYS A 1020 4.18 -14.29 -21.91
N LEU A 1021 3.67 -15.19 -22.75
CA LEU A 1021 3.06 -16.45 -22.29
C LEU A 1021 4.07 -17.60 -22.14
N GLY A 1022 5.27 -17.45 -22.73
CA GLY A 1022 6.35 -18.44 -22.65
C GLY A 1022 7.68 -17.86 -23.11
N LEU A 1023 8.70 -18.72 -23.21
CA LEU A 1023 10.06 -18.30 -23.59
C LEU A 1023 10.13 -17.74 -25.02
N GLN A 1024 9.30 -18.24 -25.94
CA GLN A 1024 9.26 -17.75 -27.31
C GLN A 1024 8.78 -16.30 -27.41
N ASP A 1025 7.74 -15.95 -26.64
CA ASP A 1025 7.26 -14.56 -26.56
C ASP A 1025 8.32 -13.66 -25.93
N LEU A 1026 8.98 -14.10 -24.85
CA LEU A 1026 10.08 -13.36 -24.24
C LEU A 1026 11.22 -13.09 -25.23
N ILE A 1027 11.62 -14.10 -26.01
CA ILE A 1027 12.66 -13.97 -27.04
C ILE A 1027 12.24 -12.93 -28.09
N LYS A 1028 10.98 -12.94 -28.52
CA LYS A 1028 10.46 -11.96 -29.47
C LYS A 1028 10.53 -10.55 -28.90
N GLU A 1029 9.99 -10.33 -27.70
CA GLU A 1029 9.97 -9.01 -27.06
C GLU A 1029 11.39 -8.46 -26.79
N LEU A 1030 12.34 -9.33 -26.42
CA LEU A 1030 13.74 -8.96 -26.23
C LEU A 1030 14.45 -8.63 -27.54
N ARG A 1031 14.16 -9.33 -28.66
CA ARG A 1031 14.69 -8.97 -29.98
C ARG A 1031 14.22 -7.60 -30.42
N ASP A 1032 12.92 -7.33 -30.25
CA ASP A 1032 12.34 -6.03 -30.56
C ASP A 1032 12.98 -4.93 -29.70
N SER A 1033 13.17 -5.18 -28.41
CA SER A 1033 13.87 -4.25 -27.51
C SER A 1033 15.30 -3.99 -27.96
N VAL A 1034 16.09 -5.03 -28.28
CA VAL A 1034 17.47 -4.87 -28.78
C VAL A 1034 17.50 -4.00 -30.03
N SER A 1035 16.58 -4.22 -30.99
CA SER A 1035 16.49 -3.40 -32.21
C SER A 1035 16.22 -1.92 -31.90
N ILE A 1036 15.20 -1.64 -31.07
CA ILE A 1036 14.85 -0.26 -30.67
C ILE A 1036 16.03 0.43 -29.97
N LEU A 1037 16.73 -0.32 -29.12
CA LEU A 1037 17.86 0.16 -28.34
C LEU A 1037 19.10 0.43 -29.21
N GLU A 1038 19.30 -0.34 -30.30
CA GLU A 1038 20.35 -0.12 -31.30
C GLU A 1038 20.05 1.12 -32.17
N ASP A 1039 18.79 1.32 -32.58
CA ASP A 1039 18.36 2.47 -33.37
C ASP A 1039 18.49 3.81 -32.60
N ASN A 1040 18.36 3.75 -31.27
CA ASN A 1040 18.43 4.90 -30.37
C ASN A 1040 19.84 5.23 -29.83
N LEU A 1041 20.89 4.68 -30.44
CA LEU A 1041 22.27 5.00 -30.09
C LEU A 1041 22.68 6.37 -30.66
N VAL A 1042 23.00 7.32 -29.77
CA VAL A 1042 23.44 8.67 -30.15
C VAL A 1042 24.95 8.79 -29.97
N SER A 1043 25.62 9.30 -31.00
CA SER A 1043 27.04 9.68 -30.97
C SER A 1043 27.20 11.08 -30.38
N VAL A 1044 27.95 11.22 -29.28
CA VAL A 1044 28.28 12.53 -28.67
C VAL A 1044 29.77 12.84 -28.89
N ALA A 1045 30.11 14.12 -29.07
CA ALA A 1045 31.43 14.62 -29.51
C ALA A 1045 32.64 14.27 -28.61
N ASN A 1046 32.46 13.56 -27.50
CA ASN A 1046 33.51 13.18 -26.54
C ASN A 1046 33.75 11.67 -26.44
N GLU A 1047 33.39 10.90 -27.48
CA GLU A 1047 33.41 9.42 -27.47
C GLU A 1047 32.50 8.78 -26.41
N GLU A 1048 31.65 9.56 -25.73
CA GLU A 1048 30.54 9.05 -24.93
C GLU A 1048 29.42 8.66 -25.88
N SER A 1049 29.17 7.36 -26.04
CA SER A 1049 27.92 6.91 -26.68
C SER A 1049 26.82 6.94 -25.65
N ARG A 1050 25.77 7.73 -25.92
CA ARG A 1050 24.58 7.80 -25.08
C ARG A 1050 23.46 7.07 -25.77
N GLN A 1051 22.78 6.22 -25.01
CA GLN A 1051 21.57 5.57 -25.46
C GLN A 1051 20.38 6.43 -25.06
N LEU A 1052 19.55 6.85 -26.02
CA LEU A 1052 18.27 7.48 -25.68
C LEU A 1052 17.37 6.40 -25.07
N THR A 1053 17.03 6.59 -23.81
CA THR A 1053 16.11 5.71 -23.09
C THR A 1053 14.70 6.25 -23.28
N GLU A 1054 13.88 5.55 -24.06
CA GLU A 1054 12.50 5.96 -24.29
C GLU A 1054 11.64 5.71 -23.04
N ILE A 1055 11.19 6.80 -22.41
CA ILE A 1055 10.34 6.77 -21.23
C ILE A 1055 8.97 7.37 -21.59
N SER A 1056 7.95 6.53 -21.62
CA SER A 1056 6.56 6.94 -21.71
C SER A 1056 6.00 7.03 -20.30
N LEU A 1057 5.58 8.23 -19.90
CA LEU A 1057 4.86 8.45 -18.65
C LEU A 1057 3.39 8.08 -18.89
N TYR A 1058 3.00 6.86 -18.53
CA TYR A 1058 1.61 6.39 -18.58
C TYR A 1058 0.77 6.90 -17.42
#